data_AF-A0A7C4MB34-F1
#
_entry.id   AF-A0A7C4MB34-F1
#
_cell.length_a   1.000
_cell.length_b   1.000
_cell.length_c   1.000
_cell.angle_alpha   90.00
_cell.angle_beta   90.00
_cell.angle_gamma   90.00
#
_symmetry.space_group_name_H-M   'P 1'
#
loop_
_entity.id
_entity.type
_entity.pdbx_description
1 polymer ?
#
loop_
_entity_poly.entity_id
_entity_poly.type
_entity_poly.pdbx_seq_one_letter_code
_entity_poly.pdbx_strand_id
1 'polypeptide(L)'
;MWKLNRCESNTEFVKDRCSLAHSHLIIIMITITIAYFISVLAGWSVLSAILAFPTVYIMPGLLLILLTSKGLTQSFKQLIVLSFFLSTIIAVIVISMLMLFSITIRTFSVSVVYLFLNFALITILTISGKTNQIRASRLDYTLLGIVFITYISLVYLFTHMPRLFVIDETFYITWSRYAILKGETYPFGVQPAKFDLVYLIKGRFFWTLLITSFIGATGLEAHQSYVMNSMFLPVIALASTLLIPDKLKGDKILEIAIFTLVLTNPLLLLFSGFILNDLAISFYILLAVLFFVRSFGQDFWSKISLNPPSLLISFLTLVISFLIKENIVIAVPMYFILVFYMLRYKLYKVSKVWKAILCVLTLPLIAYEVFLDIPYVISAWFTKNETLAMLIRKFLPISPAEWVLYLFMPTFWKSTTIFSYDFYDYLHYLYRMLSPETLSLLISGVGMVLPLTLTLKGFYEDIQARLLIYTITITLGLTYMLYLSMNAFGDIPRYFLFMVPIFITISSVTFYEVFLRNNVTIGLALILPMILLIWVQSLLIIKGGGVYVSYGLPKLNWTNNILVIQAITYVILILLMMKLGASSVRTPAIRAVNKVSLTVSLRKKKFKTITSVQRFVFIILLIVIFASNMYFSAYFITNSIFYKSNEAKNVNSFFSNIDYINLDNALVVSNFYAYMRPYAPDYLIKSDYLLPPPTTEENFKKFLRIAPNNTLLVISHDPAITWREYGNRYIKRYSKSDLIPLEPKRERIIYDGLLLDLRLGDSVNGLVHDKSGNNYTCFINGGKIVNGFFGNAIQFDGEKEYAFVSNFEFPDEYSVEIWFMLEKEPVDFGFYDDGKPISKALLAKRYYGYVELMIFITSEGEIRALAKNENNSIRFDLRSPKGLIKTNRWHQVILTVDGQSAKIYLNGSLVSEGTVIGSNLRLNDYPESDRESLKIGADGTSIFMKYGYFPGRIEDVRIYNRSLTSKEIGNMYYGVNLLDTINGVKVFKINSPTIQLRMNDNNKLVNITSVEIYLTNATNVRVTIKANAADKQKIFIIIGTERFLEVLTANIKHGQNEVSWDFKTTLEYRSIYGLCIANMAKIIIYDENGNLLYDKMHSIFTLSGIYLLSWILTLLLFTFLILFLNRMF
;
A
#
# COMPACT_ATOMS: atom_id res chain seq x y z
N MET A 1 11.58 -36.67 -29.02
CA MET A 1 11.18 -37.45 -30.22
C MET A 1 9.95 -36.80 -30.85
N TRP A 2 10.12 -36.06 -31.94
CA TRP A 2 9.04 -35.46 -32.74
C TRP A 2 8.89 -36.28 -34.02
N LYS A 3 7.78 -37.01 -34.19
CA LYS A 3 7.36 -37.53 -35.50
C LYS A 3 6.01 -36.91 -35.85
N LEU A 4 6.04 -36.06 -36.88
CA LEU A 4 4.88 -35.46 -37.55
C LEU A 4 3.99 -36.56 -38.14
N ASN A 5 2.69 -36.52 -37.86
CA ASN A 5 1.70 -37.33 -38.59
C ASN A 5 0.98 -36.49 -39.67
N ARG A 6 0.78 -37.16 -40.82
CA ARG A 6 0.24 -36.70 -42.10
C ARG A 6 -1.17 -36.11 -41.99
N CYS A 7 -1.43 -35.04 -42.72
CA CYS A 7 -2.77 -34.58 -43.09
C CYS A 7 -3.25 -35.36 -44.32
N GLU A 8 -4.40 -36.02 -44.23
CA GLU A 8 -5.10 -36.52 -45.43
C GLU A 8 -5.83 -35.37 -46.14
N SER A 9 -5.71 -35.39 -47.46
CA SER A 9 -6.23 -34.42 -48.41
C SER A 9 -7.66 -34.75 -48.81
N ASN A 10 -8.55 -33.76 -48.78
CA ASN A 10 -9.38 -33.37 -49.94
C ASN A 10 -10.15 -32.07 -49.66
N THR A 11 -10.19 -31.19 -50.68
CA THR A 11 -10.81 -29.84 -50.77
C THR A 11 -10.00 -28.64 -50.24
N GLU A 12 -9.86 -27.62 -51.09
CA GLU A 12 -8.82 -26.58 -51.12
C GLU A 12 -8.87 -25.45 -50.07
N PHE A 13 -9.58 -25.60 -48.94
CA PHE A 13 -9.68 -24.53 -47.92
C PHE A 13 -9.39 -24.95 -46.45
N VAL A 14 -8.83 -26.15 -46.20
CA VAL A 14 -8.74 -26.74 -44.83
C VAL A 14 -7.31 -27.09 -44.38
N LYS A 15 -6.25 -26.49 -44.94
CA LYS A 15 -4.85 -26.98 -44.79
C LYS A 15 -4.14 -26.76 -43.42
N ASP A 16 -4.76 -26.19 -42.38
CA ASP A 16 -4.02 -25.71 -41.19
C ASP A 16 -4.59 -26.17 -39.82
N ARG A 17 -5.36 -27.27 -39.77
CA ARG A 17 -6.02 -27.74 -38.53
C ARG A 17 -5.37 -29.02 -37.98
N CYS A 18 -4.90 -28.97 -36.73
CA CYS A 18 -4.47 -30.16 -35.99
C CYS A 18 -5.56 -30.55 -34.98
N SER A 19 -6.08 -31.77 -35.03
CA SER A 19 -6.86 -32.34 -33.94
C SER A 19 -5.90 -32.86 -32.86
N LEU A 20 -6.03 -32.39 -31.63
CA LEU A 20 -5.34 -32.99 -30.50
C LEU A 20 -6.08 -34.28 -30.14
N ALA A 21 -5.42 -35.43 -30.20
CA ALA A 21 -6.02 -36.68 -29.76
C ALA A 21 -6.38 -36.57 -28.27
N HIS A 22 -7.62 -36.86 -27.92
CA HIS A 22 -8.14 -36.78 -26.55
C HIS A 22 -7.25 -37.54 -25.54
N SER A 23 -6.68 -38.68 -25.96
CA SER A 23 -5.73 -39.48 -25.18
C SER A 23 -4.42 -38.74 -24.85
N HIS A 24 -3.90 -37.92 -25.77
CA HIS A 24 -2.65 -37.18 -25.55
C HIS A 24 -2.85 -36.04 -24.54
N LEU A 25 -4.00 -35.37 -24.59
CA LEU A 25 -4.34 -34.32 -23.64
C LEU A 25 -4.42 -34.87 -22.21
N ILE A 26 -5.04 -36.04 -22.03
CA ILE A 26 -5.13 -36.72 -20.73
C ILE A 26 -3.75 -37.08 -20.20
N ILE A 27 -2.85 -37.64 -21.03
CA ILE A 27 -1.49 -37.97 -20.61
C ILE A 27 -0.73 -36.71 -20.17
N ILE A 28 -0.85 -35.61 -20.91
CA ILE A 28 -0.23 -34.33 -20.55
C ILE A 28 -0.76 -33.83 -19.19
N MET A 29 -2.08 -33.91 -18.97
CA MET A 29 -2.69 -33.49 -17.70
C MET A 29 -2.22 -34.34 -16.52
N ILE A 30 -2.17 -35.67 -16.67
CA ILE A 30 -1.67 -36.58 -15.64
C ILE A 30 -0.20 -36.29 -15.32
N THR A 31 0.64 -36.16 -16.35
CA THR A 31 2.08 -35.91 -16.17
C THR A 31 2.36 -34.59 -15.46
N ILE A 32 1.65 -33.50 -15.81
CA ILE A 32 1.79 -32.21 -15.15
C ILE A 32 1.33 -32.28 -13.68
N THR A 33 0.22 -32.98 -13.41
CA THR A 33 -0.29 -33.15 -12.03
C THR A 33 0.70 -33.90 -11.15
N ILE A 34 1.26 -35.00 -11.67
CA ILE A 34 2.27 -35.79 -10.96
C ILE A 34 3.54 -34.95 -10.76
N ALA A 35 4.00 -34.23 -11.78
CA ALA A 35 5.18 -33.36 -11.67
C ALA A 35 4.98 -32.26 -10.62
N TYR A 36 3.80 -31.65 -10.56
CA TYR A 36 3.45 -30.67 -9.52
C TYR A 36 3.53 -31.30 -8.13
N PHE A 37 2.90 -32.46 -7.93
CA PHE A 37 2.94 -33.17 -6.65
C PHE A 37 4.36 -33.55 -6.23
N ILE A 38 5.18 -34.07 -7.15
CA ILE A 38 6.60 -34.39 -6.90
C ILE A 38 7.39 -33.13 -6.53
N SER A 39 7.15 -32.00 -7.21
CA SER A 39 7.84 -30.75 -6.87
C SER A 39 7.56 -30.28 -5.45
N VAL A 40 6.32 -30.49 -4.97
CA VAL A 40 5.89 -30.17 -3.61
C VAL A 40 6.56 -31.10 -2.60
N LEU A 41 6.61 -32.42 -2.89
CA LEU A 41 7.32 -33.38 -2.05
C LEU A 41 8.82 -33.08 -1.93
N ALA A 42 9.43 -32.60 -3.02
CA ALA A 42 10.84 -32.22 -3.05
C ALA A 42 11.13 -30.86 -2.35
N GLY A 43 10.09 -30.11 -1.95
CA GLY A 43 10.24 -28.78 -1.35
C GLY A 43 10.69 -27.68 -2.32
N TRP A 44 10.56 -27.88 -3.63
CA TRP A 44 11.01 -26.93 -4.65
C TRP A 44 9.97 -25.84 -4.93
N SER A 45 9.84 -24.88 -4.00
CA SER A 45 8.78 -23.85 -4.02
C SER A 45 8.65 -23.07 -5.34
N VAL A 46 9.77 -22.69 -5.97
CA VAL A 46 9.76 -22.01 -7.28
C VAL A 46 9.24 -22.92 -8.39
N LEU A 47 9.64 -24.20 -8.41
CA LEU A 47 9.11 -25.15 -9.39
C LEU A 47 7.63 -25.46 -9.13
N SER A 48 7.23 -25.59 -7.87
CA SER A 48 5.83 -25.73 -7.48
C SER A 48 5.00 -24.51 -7.90
N ALA A 49 5.54 -23.30 -7.81
CA ALA A 49 4.89 -22.09 -8.33
C ALA A 49 4.71 -22.14 -9.86
N ILE A 50 5.72 -22.60 -10.60
CA ILE A 50 5.64 -22.78 -12.05
C ILE A 50 4.56 -23.80 -12.42
N LEU A 51 4.53 -24.95 -11.75
CA LEU A 51 3.62 -26.05 -12.06
C LEU A 51 2.20 -25.86 -11.48
N ALA A 52 2.03 -25.00 -10.47
CA ALA A 52 0.72 -24.66 -9.93
C ALA A 52 -0.14 -23.92 -10.97
N PHE A 53 0.44 -23.10 -11.85
CA PHE A 53 -0.34 -22.38 -12.86
C PHE A 53 -1.15 -23.31 -13.78
N PRO A 54 -0.55 -24.29 -14.49
CA PRO A 54 -1.33 -25.25 -15.25
C PRO A 54 -2.18 -26.17 -14.37
N THR A 55 -1.68 -26.65 -13.23
CA THR A 55 -2.33 -27.72 -12.43
C THR A 55 -3.50 -27.24 -11.58
N VAL A 56 -3.38 -26.06 -10.97
CA VAL A 56 -4.34 -25.48 -10.02
C VAL A 56 -5.20 -24.43 -10.69
N TYR A 57 -4.60 -23.58 -11.53
CA TYR A 57 -5.27 -22.39 -12.08
C TYR A 57 -5.75 -22.53 -13.52
N ILE A 58 -5.59 -23.69 -14.16
CA ILE A 58 -6.17 -23.96 -15.50
C ILE A 58 -6.93 -25.29 -15.52
N MET A 59 -6.30 -26.36 -15.04
CA MET A 59 -6.79 -27.73 -15.26
C MET A 59 -8.14 -28.08 -14.63
N PRO A 60 -8.45 -27.69 -13.37
CA PRO A 60 -9.74 -28.02 -12.77
C PRO A 60 -10.91 -27.44 -13.55
N GLY A 61 -10.80 -26.16 -13.95
CA GLY A 61 -11.79 -25.50 -14.79
C GLY A 61 -11.88 -26.12 -16.19
N LEU A 62 -10.74 -26.47 -16.80
CA LEU A 62 -10.69 -27.13 -18.11
C LEU A 62 -11.44 -28.47 -18.09
N LEU A 63 -11.15 -29.32 -17.10
CA LEU A 63 -11.79 -30.62 -16.94
C LEU A 63 -13.30 -30.50 -16.72
N LEU A 64 -13.72 -29.56 -15.87
CA LEU A 64 -15.15 -29.32 -15.58
C LEU A 64 -15.92 -28.82 -16.82
N ILE A 65 -15.31 -27.95 -17.62
CA ILE A 65 -15.88 -27.48 -18.90
C ILE A 65 -15.99 -28.65 -19.90
N LEU A 66 -14.93 -29.46 -20.04
CA LEU A 66 -14.94 -30.61 -20.94
C LEU A 66 -16.01 -31.64 -20.56
N LEU A 67 -16.16 -31.92 -19.25
CA LEU A 67 -17.19 -32.80 -18.70
C LEU A 67 -18.62 -32.33 -19.01
N THR A 68 -18.87 -31.03 -18.95
CA THR A 68 -20.23 -30.46 -19.09
C THR A 68 -20.62 -30.14 -20.53
N SER A 69 -19.63 -29.91 -21.40
CA SER A 69 -19.86 -29.61 -22.82
C SER A 69 -20.61 -30.74 -23.56
N LYS A 70 -21.46 -30.35 -24.52
CA LYS A 70 -22.19 -31.25 -25.44
C LYS A 70 -21.52 -31.22 -26.82
N GLY A 71 -20.41 -31.93 -27.02
CA GLY A 71 -19.86 -32.21 -28.37
C GLY A 71 -19.63 -31.01 -29.31
N LEU A 72 -19.46 -29.80 -28.76
CA LEU A 72 -19.42 -28.55 -29.52
C LEU A 72 -17.98 -28.06 -29.74
N THR A 73 -17.76 -27.43 -30.90
CA THR A 73 -16.47 -26.89 -31.32
C THR A 73 -16.18 -25.56 -30.61
N GLN A 74 -15.64 -25.62 -29.40
CA GLN A 74 -15.21 -24.42 -28.67
C GLN A 74 -13.87 -23.89 -29.22
N SER A 75 -13.73 -22.56 -29.29
CA SER A 75 -12.44 -21.95 -29.66
C SER A 75 -11.41 -22.20 -28.55
N PHE A 76 -10.23 -22.67 -28.93
CA PHE A 76 -9.18 -23.06 -27.97
C PHE A 76 -8.81 -21.93 -27.00
N LYS A 77 -8.65 -20.69 -27.51
CA LYS A 77 -8.31 -19.52 -26.68
C LYS A 77 -9.38 -19.21 -25.63
N GLN A 78 -10.66 -19.25 -26.02
CA GLN A 78 -11.78 -19.04 -25.09
C GLN A 78 -11.87 -20.15 -24.06
N LEU A 79 -11.61 -21.40 -24.46
CA LEU A 79 -11.56 -22.53 -23.54
C LEU A 79 -10.52 -22.27 -22.44
N ILE A 80 -9.28 -21.91 -22.79
CA ILE A 80 -8.21 -21.63 -21.82
C ILE A 80 -8.58 -20.45 -20.90
N VAL A 81 -9.08 -19.34 -21.46
CA VAL A 81 -9.49 -18.16 -20.68
C VAL A 81 -10.60 -18.49 -19.68
N LEU A 82 -11.63 -19.23 -20.12
CA LEU A 82 -12.73 -19.63 -19.24
C LEU A 82 -12.30 -20.69 -18.21
N SER A 83 -11.37 -21.57 -18.58
CA SER A 83 -10.77 -22.55 -17.67
C SER A 83 -10.01 -21.86 -16.55
N PHE A 84 -9.25 -20.81 -16.88
CA PHE A 84 -8.54 -20.00 -15.89
C PHE A 84 -9.52 -19.29 -14.95
N PHE A 85 -10.52 -18.60 -15.49
CA PHE A 85 -11.57 -17.95 -14.70
C PHE A 85 -12.24 -18.94 -13.73
N LEU A 86 -12.68 -20.09 -14.21
CA LEU A 86 -13.36 -21.09 -13.37
C LEU A 86 -12.44 -21.70 -12.32
N SER A 87 -11.17 -21.94 -12.67
CA SER A 87 -10.17 -22.50 -11.75
C SER A 87 -9.86 -21.54 -10.59
N THR A 88 -9.88 -20.22 -10.81
CA THR A 88 -9.71 -19.25 -9.70
C THR A 88 -10.85 -19.34 -8.68
N ILE A 89 -12.09 -19.58 -9.12
CA ILE A 89 -13.24 -19.78 -8.23
C ILE A 89 -13.09 -21.11 -7.46
N ILE A 90 -12.70 -22.19 -8.17
CA ILE A 90 -12.45 -23.49 -7.57
C ILE A 90 -11.34 -23.40 -6.50
N ALA A 91 -10.28 -22.63 -6.75
CA ALA A 91 -9.20 -22.44 -5.79
C ALA A 91 -9.65 -21.77 -4.50
N VAL A 92 -10.51 -20.75 -4.60
CA VAL A 92 -11.15 -20.14 -3.42
C VAL A 92 -12.03 -21.15 -2.69
N ILE A 93 -12.85 -21.94 -3.41
CA ILE A 93 -13.71 -22.97 -2.81
C ILE A 93 -12.88 -24.02 -2.06
N VAL A 94 -11.80 -24.52 -2.65
CA VAL A 94 -10.94 -25.54 -2.05
C VAL A 94 -10.33 -25.04 -0.74
N ILE A 95 -9.76 -23.83 -0.73
CA ILE A 95 -9.21 -23.25 0.50
C ILE A 95 -10.29 -23.00 1.54
N SER A 96 -11.45 -22.48 1.14
CA SER A 96 -12.57 -22.29 2.06
C SER A 96 -13.05 -23.61 2.67
N MET A 97 -13.05 -24.71 1.90
CA MET A 97 -13.37 -26.04 2.43
C MET A 97 -12.29 -26.53 3.42
N LEU A 98 -11.00 -26.35 3.11
CA LEU A 98 -9.93 -26.70 4.05
C LEU A 98 -10.06 -25.93 5.38
N MET A 99 -10.38 -24.63 5.32
CA MET A 99 -10.68 -23.82 6.50
C MET A 99 -11.90 -24.34 7.26
N LEU A 100 -13.00 -24.67 6.57
CA LEU A 100 -14.25 -25.14 7.18
C LEU A 100 -14.06 -26.45 7.95
N PHE A 101 -13.25 -27.37 7.41
CA PHE A 101 -12.94 -28.65 8.04
C PHE A 101 -11.73 -28.60 8.97
N SER A 102 -11.19 -27.41 9.27
CA SER A 102 -10.01 -27.22 10.11
C SER A 102 -8.79 -28.03 9.66
N ILE A 103 -8.67 -28.30 8.35
CA ILE A 103 -7.52 -29.00 7.77
C ILE A 103 -6.40 -27.98 7.60
N THR A 104 -5.21 -28.29 8.16
CA THR A 104 -4.06 -27.40 8.06
C THR A 104 -3.72 -27.07 6.60
N ILE A 105 -3.69 -25.78 6.26
CA ILE A 105 -3.37 -25.33 4.90
C ILE A 105 -1.85 -25.30 4.78
N ARG A 106 -1.29 -26.32 4.12
CA ARG A 106 0.13 -26.42 3.78
C ARG A 106 0.25 -26.87 2.33
N THR A 107 1.42 -26.69 1.75
CA THR A 107 1.76 -27.16 0.40
C THR A 107 1.34 -28.59 0.15
N PHE A 108 1.68 -29.48 1.09
CA PHE A 108 1.34 -30.88 1.00
C PHE A 108 -0.18 -31.10 0.94
N SER A 109 -0.96 -30.55 1.89
CA SER A 109 -2.42 -30.77 1.94
C SER A 109 -3.13 -30.21 0.70
N VAL A 110 -2.76 -29.02 0.24
CA VAL A 110 -3.30 -28.44 -0.99
C VAL A 110 -2.94 -29.30 -2.21
N SER A 111 -1.69 -29.75 -2.32
CA SER A 111 -1.24 -30.57 -3.44
C SER A 111 -1.97 -31.93 -3.52
N VAL A 112 -2.24 -32.55 -2.36
CA VAL A 112 -3.01 -33.80 -2.26
C VAL A 112 -4.45 -33.58 -2.73
N VAL A 113 -5.10 -32.49 -2.31
CA VAL A 113 -6.47 -32.18 -2.77
C VAL A 113 -6.52 -32.00 -4.28
N TYR A 114 -5.58 -31.25 -4.87
CA TYR A 114 -5.55 -31.06 -6.33
C TYR A 114 -5.17 -32.33 -7.09
N LEU A 115 -4.31 -33.19 -6.52
CA LEU A 115 -4.04 -34.51 -7.07
C LEU A 115 -5.35 -35.29 -7.18
N PHE A 116 -6.06 -35.51 -6.07
CA PHE A 116 -7.30 -36.27 -6.06
C PHE A 116 -8.41 -35.63 -6.92
N LEU A 117 -8.58 -34.31 -6.84
CA LEU A 117 -9.57 -33.57 -7.63
C LEU A 117 -9.33 -33.77 -9.13
N ASN A 118 -8.10 -33.56 -9.59
CA ASN A 118 -7.77 -33.68 -11.00
C ASN A 118 -7.86 -35.14 -11.48
N PHE A 119 -7.36 -36.10 -10.70
CA PHE A 119 -7.51 -37.52 -11.04
C PHE A 119 -8.98 -37.95 -11.10
N ALA A 120 -9.82 -37.53 -10.14
CA ALA A 120 -11.25 -37.83 -10.15
C ALA A 120 -11.96 -37.21 -11.37
N LEU A 121 -11.66 -35.96 -11.71
CA LEU A 121 -12.24 -35.32 -12.90
C LEU A 121 -11.78 -35.98 -14.20
N ILE A 122 -10.51 -36.41 -14.28
CA ILE A 122 -9.96 -37.15 -15.43
C ILE A 122 -10.64 -38.52 -15.54
N THR A 123 -10.79 -39.27 -14.45
CA THR A 123 -11.45 -40.59 -14.49
C THR A 123 -12.91 -40.46 -14.92
N ILE A 124 -13.67 -39.50 -14.36
CA ILE A 124 -15.05 -39.23 -14.78
C ILE A 124 -15.09 -38.86 -16.28
N LEU A 125 -14.14 -38.06 -16.76
CA LEU A 125 -14.09 -37.67 -18.18
C LEU A 125 -13.86 -38.89 -19.07
N THR A 126 -12.93 -39.78 -18.69
CA THR A 126 -12.66 -41.03 -19.42
C THR A 126 -13.85 -41.98 -19.43
N ILE A 127 -14.53 -42.16 -18.29
CA ILE A 127 -15.72 -43.03 -18.16
C ILE A 127 -16.89 -42.48 -18.99
N SER A 128 -17.04 -41.14 -19.05
CA SER A 128 -18.13 -40.51 -19.80
C SER A 128 -18.10 -40.75 -21.32
N GLY A 129 -16.98 -41.26 -21.86
CA GLY A 129 -16.82 -41.55 -23.28
C GLY A 129 -16.90 -40.34 -24.22
N LYS A 130 -16.91 -39.10 -23.67
CA LYS A 130 -17.08 -37.88 -24.45
C LYS A 130 -15.83 -37.52 -25.26
N THR A 131 -15.92 -37.61 -26.58
CA THR A 131 -14.86 -37.19 -27.51
C THR A 131 -15.08 -35.75 -27.99
N ASN A 132 -14.70 -34.77 -27.17
CA ASN A 132 -14.79 -33.36 -27.57
C ASN A 132 -13.73 -33.04 -28.65
N GLN A 133 -14.16 -32.60 -29.83
CA GLN A 133 -13.25 -32.10 -30.87
C GLN A 133 -12.82 -30.65 -30.57
N ILE A 134 -11.66 -30.50 -29.96
CA ILE A 134 -11.04 -29.20 -29.73
C ILE A 134 -10.39 -28.73 -31.04
N ARG A 135 -10.88 -27.61 -31.60
CA ARG A 135 -10.28 -26.97 -32.77
C ARG A 135 -9.22 -25.97 -32.31
N ALA A 136 -7.96 -26.28 -32.55
CA ALA A 136 -6.83 -25.39 -32.28
C ALA A 136 -5.98 -25.21 -33.55
N SER A 137 -5.65 -23.96 -33.86
CA SER A 137 -4.70 -23.62 -34.92
C SER A 137 -3.26 -23.73 -34.39
N ARG A 138 -2.28 -23.79 -35.30
CA ARG A 138 -0.85 -23.69 -34.92
C ARG A 138 -0.54 -22.42 -34.14
N LEU A 139 -1.22 -21.31 -34.48
CA LEU A 139 -1.05 -20.04 -33.78
C LEU A 139 -1.51 -20.15 -32.32
N ASP A 140 -2.65 -20.80 -32.07
CA ASP A 140 -3.17 -20.98 -30.71
C ASP A 140 -2.20 -21.72 -29.80
N TYR A 141 -1.55 -22.78 -30.29
CA TYR A 141 -0.49 -23.49 -29.55
C TYR A 141 0.73 -22.62 -29.31
N THR A 142 1.15 -21.81 -30.29
CA THR A 142 2.30 -20.90 -30.10
C THR A 142 2.01 -19.82 -29.07
N LEU A 143 0.80 -19.24 -29.08
CA LEU A 143 0.39 -18.24 -28.10
C LEU A 143 0.33 -18.87 -26.70
N LEU A 144 -0.23 -20.07 -26.55
CA LEU A 144 -0.23 -20.79 -25.28
C LEU A 144 1.20 -21.11 -24.79
N GLY A 145 2.10 -21.50 -25.68
CA GLY A 145 3.51 -21.67 -25.34
C GLY A 145 4.15 -20.39 -24.81
N ILE A 146 3.86 -19.25 -25.44
CA ILE A 146 4.33 -17.93 -24.97
C ILE A 146 3.69 -17.57 -23.63
N VAL A 147 2.40 -17.89 -23.40
CA VAL A 147 1.74 -17.69 -22.10
C VAL A 147 2.52 -18.37 -20.98
N PHE A 148 2.88 -19.65 -21.14
CA PHE A 148 3.64 -20.39 -20.14
C PHE A 148 5.08 -19.89 -19.99
N ILE A 149 5.79 -19.63 -21.10
CA ILE A 149 7.17 -19.10 -21.05
C ILE A 149 7.20 -17.74 -20.35
N THR A 150 6.22 -16.88 -20.62
CA THR A 150 6.15 -15.55 -20.01
C THR A 150 5.87 -15.67 -18.52
N TYR A 151 4.90 -16.51 -18.12
CA TYR A 151 4.63 -16.77 -16.70
C TYR A 151 5.90 -17.25 -15.97
N ILE A 152 6.61 -18.24 -16.52
CA ILE A 152 7.86 -18.76 -15.94
C ILE A 152 8.90 -17.64 -15.82
N SER A 153 9.06 -16.84 -16.86
CA SER A 153 10.04 -15.74 -16.89
C SER A 153 9.72 -14.67 -15.85
N LEU A 154 8.43 -14.34 -15.66
CA LEU A 154 8.00 -13.36 -14.67
C LEU A 154 8.14 -13.87 -13.25
N VAL A 155 7.79 -15.14 -12.98
CA VAL A 155 8.02 -15.76 -11.66
C VAL A 155 9.51 -15.71 -11.33
N TYR A 156 10.38 -16.12 -12.25
CA TYR A 156 11.82 -16.08 -12.04
C TYR A 156 12.36 -14.65 -11.82
N LEU A 157 11.93 -13.70 -12.66
CA LEU A 157 12.33 -12.30 -12.54
C LEU A 157 11.93 -11.72 -11.18
N PHE A 158 10.65 -11.84 -10.83
CA PHE A 158 10.11 -11.15 -9.67
C PHE A 158 10.56 -11.77 -8.35
N THR A 159 10.72 -13.10 -8.24
CA THR A 159 11.22 -13.72 -6.99
C THR A 159 12.62 -13.25 -6.59
N HIS A 160 13.43 -12.76 -7.53
CA HIS A 160 14.78 -12.26 -7.28
C HIS A 160 14.86 -10.74 -7.12
N MET A 161 13.75 -10.01 -7.28
CA MET A 161 13.75 -8.56 -7.14
C MET A 161 13.38 -8.13 -5.70
N PRO A 162 14.03 -7.08 -5.16
CA PRO A 162 13.62 -6.52 -3.87
C PRO A 162 12.23 -5.89 -3.99
N ARG A 163 11.50 -5.81 -2.87
CA ARG A 163 10.12 -5.33 -2.86
C ARG A 163 9.83 -4.39 -1.70
N LEU A 164 9.26 -3.23 -2.00
CA LEU A 164 8.63 -2.33 -1.03
C LEU A 164 7.10 -2.39 -1.18
N PHE A 165 6.43 -3.13 -0.31
CA PHE A 165 4.98 -3.32 -0.38
C PHE A 165 4.19 -2.03 -0.19
N VAL A 166 3.11 -1.86 -0.95
CA VAL A 166 2.06 -0.91 -0.59
C VAL A 166 1.32 -1.46 0.64
N ILE A 167 0.76 -0.57 1.46
CA ILE A 167 -0.01 -0.95 2.65
C ILE A 167 -1.08 -2.00 2.35
N ASP A 168 -1.88 -1.80 1.29
CA ASP A 168 -2.92 -2.74 0.88
C ASP A 168 -2.36 -4.16 0.71
N GLU A 169 -1.16 -4.27 0.11
CA GLU A 169 -0.47 -5.55 -0.10
C GLU A 169 -0.11 -6.21 1.23
N THR A 170 0.41 -5.44 2.20
CA THR A 170 0.74 -5.98 3.53
C THR A 170 -0.50 -6.56 4.22
N PHE A 171 -1.67 -5.93 4.08
CA PHE A 171 -2.92 -6.44 4.63
C PHE A 171 -3.39 -7.72 3.93
N TYR A 172 -3.35 -7.75 2.60
CA TYR A 172 -3.72 -8.97 1.86
C TYR A 172 -2.86 -10.16 2.27
N ILE A 173 -1.54 -9.98 2.32
CA ILE A 173 -0.61 -11.03 2.76
C ILE A 173 -0.93 -11.46 4.20
N THR A 174 -1.18 -10.49 5.09
CA THR A 174 -1.52 -10.77 6.49
C THR A 174 -2.79 -11.61 6.58
N TRP A 175 -3.89 -11.19 5.96
CA TRP A 175 -5.15 -11.93 6.03
C TRP A 175 -5.08 -13.31 5.39
N SER A 176 -4.27 -13.47 4.32
CA SER A 176 -4.00 -14.79 3.77
C SER A 176 -3.23 -15.68 4.74
N ARG A 177 -2.26 -15.14 5.49
CA ARG A 177 -1.58 -15.89 6.55
C ARG A 177 -2.51 -16.23 7.70
N TYR A 178 -3.47 -15.38 8.06
CA TYR A 178 -4.48 -15.71 9.08
C TYR A 178 -5.37 -16.86 8.63
N ALA A 179 -5.77 -16.92 7.35
CA ALA A 179 -6.47 -18.08 6.81
C ALA A 179 -5.67 -19.36 7.01
N ILE A 180 -4.35 -19.31 6.73
CA ILE A 180 -3.43 -20.45 6.83
C ILE A 180 -3.23 -20.90 8.28
N LEU A 181 -2.96 -19.94 9.17
CA LEU A 181 -2.49 -20.21 10.54
C LEU A 181 -3.63 -20.38 11.54
N LYS A 182 -4.79 -19.75 11.30
CA LYS A 182 -5.92 -19.69 12.23
C LYS A 182 -7.23 -20.26 11.67
N GLY A 183 -7.34 -20.45 10.36
CA GLY A 183 -8.60 -20.87 9.74
C GLY A 183 -9.66 -19.77 9.68
N GLU A 184 -9.26 -18.49 9.82
CA GLU A 184 -10.15 -17.34 9.79
C GLU A 184 -9.57 -16.19 8.96
N THR A 185 -10.42 -15.31 8.42
CA THR A 185 -9.99 -14.08 7.73
C THR A 185 -10.89 -12.90 8.08
N TYR A 186 -10.37 -11.68 7.89
CA TYR A 186 -11.04 -10.43 8.26
C TYR A 186 -11.28 -9.53 7.04
N PRO A 187 -12.33 -8.68 7.08
CA PRO A 187 -12.64 -7.79 5.96
C PRO A 187 -11.63 -6.66 5.83
N PHE A 188 -11.30 -6.28 4.59
CA PHE A 188 -10.43 -5.12 4.32
C PHE A 188 -11.18 -3.99 3.60
N GLY A 189 -11.04 -2.76 4.13
CA GLY A 189 -11.57 -1.55 3.50
C GLY A 189 -13.07 -1.31 3.71
N VAL A 190 -13.68 -1.93 4.73
CA VAL A 190 -15.09 -1.71 5.11
C VAL A 190 -15.14 -1.01 6.46
N GLN A 191 -15.98 0.03 6.57
CA GLN A 191 -16.20 0.74 7.83
C GLN A 191 -17.09 -0.06 8.78
N PRO A 192 -16.98 0.15 10.10
CA PRO A 192 -17.79 -0.57 11.06
C PRO A 192 -19.28 -0.21 11.00
N ALA A 193 -20.11 -0.99 11.71
CA ALA A 193 -21.57 -0.85 11.80
C ALA A 193 -22.34 -1.05 10.48
N LYS A 194 -21.84 -1.92 9.60
CA LYS A 194 -22.56 -2.40 8.41
C LYS A 194 -23.29 -3.72 8.67
N PHE A 195 -24.26 -4.05 7.82
CA PHE A 195 -24.90 -5.36 7.80
C PHE A 195 -23.91 -6.45 7.32
N ASP A 196 -24.02 -7.67 7.83
CA ASP A 196 -23.04 -8.75 7.60
C ASP A 196 -22.79 -9.07 6.13
N LEU A 197 -23.85 -9.03 5.30
CA LEU A 197 -23.76 -9.20 3.84
C LEU A 197 -22.82 -8.17 3.18
N VAL A 198 -22.76 -6.95 3.70
CA VAL A 198 -21.88 -5.90 3.17
C VAL A 198 -20.41 -6.25 3.40
N TYR A 199 -20.07 -6.86 4.54
CA TYR A 199 -18.70 -7.35 4.77
C TYR A 199 -18.35 -8.49 3.81
N LEU A 200 -19.26 -9.43 3.55
CA LEU A 200 -19.03 -10.50 2.58
C LEU A 200 -18.78 -9.97 1.16
N ILE A 201 -19.52 -8.95 0.74
CA ILE A 201 -19.39 -8.37 -0.61
C ILE A 201 -18.15 -7.46 -0.71
N LYS A 202 -17.92 -6.58 0.27
CA LYS A 202 -16.89 -5.52 0.19
C LYS A 202 -15.59 -5.86 0.91
N GLY A 203 -15.57 -6.88 1.75
CA GLY A 203 -14.43 -7.28 2.59
C GLY A 203 -13.24 -7.86 1.82
N ARG A 204 -13.35 -7.99 0.49
CA ARG A 204 -12.30 -8.49 -0.42
C ARG A 204 -11.85 -9.93 -0.13
N PHE A 205 -12.72 -10.73 0.47
CA PHE A 205 -12.42 -12.12 0.86
C PHE A 205 -12.01 -12.99 -0.33
N PHE A 206 -12.62 -12.80 -1.51
CA PHE A 206 -12.27 -13.58 -2.70
C PHE A 206 -10.79 -13.39 -3.06
N TRP A 207 -10.28 -12.15 -3.01
CA TRP A 207 -8.87 -11.87 -3.31
C TRP A 207 -7.93 -12.46 -2.26
N THR A 208 -8.24 -12.25 -0.98
CA THR A 208 -7.46 -12.79 0.14
C THR A 208 -7.38 -14.30 0.09
N LEU A 209 -8.49 -14.99 -0.17
CA LEU A 209 -8.54 -16.46 -0.26
C LEU A 209 -7.87 -17.00 -1.53
N LEU A 210 -7.87 -16.25 -2.63
CA LEU A 210 -7.10 -16.60 -3.83
C LEU A 210 -5.58 -16.47 -3.58
N ILE A 211 -5.15 -15.47 -2.81
CA ILE A 211 -3.75 -15.39 -2.36
C ILE A 211 -3.43 -16.55 -1.41
N THR A 212 -4.34 -16.89 -0.50
CA THR A 212 -4.21 -18.06 0.39
C THR A 212 -4.03 -19.34 -0.43
N SER A 213 -4.82 -19.53 -1.51
CA SER A 213 -4.66 -20.68 -2.39
C SER A 213 -3.32 -20.68 -3.10
N PHE A 214 -2.79 -19.50 -3.45
CA PHE A 214 -1.48 -19.38 -4.08
C PHE A 214 -0.34 -19.71 -3.12
N ILE A 215 -0.32 -19.14 -1.92
CA ILE A 215 0.68 -19.47 -0.89
C ILE A 215 0.60 -20.97 -0.56
N GLY A 216 -0.61 -21.47 -0.32
CA GLY A 216 -0.88 -22.87 -0.02
C GLY A 216 -0.51 -23.82 -1.16
N ALA A 217 -0.67 -23.45 -2.43
CA ALA A 217 -0.33 -24.32 -3.56
C ALA A 217 1.17 -24.29 -3.93
N THR A 218 1.89 -23.22 -3.63
CA THR A 218 3.26 -23.01 -4.12
C THR A 218 4.34 -23.25 -3.07
N GLY A 219 4.05 -22.96 -1.79
CA GLY A 219 5.06 -23.03 -0.74
C GLY A 219 6.09 -21.91 -0.77
N LEU A 220 5.85 -20.89 -1.60
CA LEU A 220 6.62 -19.66 -1.54
C LEU A 220 6.40 -18.99 -0.17
N GLU A 221 7.45 -18.34 0.32
CA GLU A 221 7.30 -17.53 1.52
C GLU A 221 6.22 -16.46 1.34
N ALA A 222 5.52 -16.08 2.41
CA ALA A 222 4.40 -15.15 2.33
C ALA A 222 4.80 -13.82 1.67
N HIS A 223 6.02 -13.34 1.91
CA HIS A 223 6.54 -12.14 1.29
C HIS A 223 6.78 -12.29 -0.23
N GLN A 224 6.91 -13.50 -0.79
CA GLN A 224 7.08 -13.72 -2.24
C GLN A 224 5.75 -13.89 -3.00
N SER A 225 4.61 -13.85 -2.30
CA SER A 225 3.27 -14.05 -2.89
C SER A 225 2.87 -13.00 -3.94
N TYR A 226 3.60 -11.90 -4.08
CA TYR A 226 3.38 -10.88 -5.13
C TYR A 226 3.58 -11.40 -6.56
N VAL A 227 4.23 -12.55 -6.74
CA VAL A 227 4.34 -13.17 -8.06
C VAL A 227 3.02 -13.78 -8.54
N MET A 228 1.98 -13.89 -7.71
CA MET A 228 0.68 -14.44 -8.10
C MET A 228 0.09 -13.73 -9.32
N ASN A 229 0.23 -12.40 -9.41
CA ASN A 229 -0.34 -11.64 -10.52
C ASN A 229 0.33 -11.90 -11.88
N SER A 230 1.52 -12.51 -11.90
CA SER A 230 2.20 -12.89 -13.13
C SER A 230 1.39 -13.86 -13.99
N MET A 231 0.45 -14.62 -13.41
CA MET A 231 -0.43 -15.52 -14.15
C MET A 231 -1.54 -14.78 -14.92
N PHE A 232 -2.01 -13.62 -14.41
CA PHE A 232 -3.09 -12.86 -15.03
C PHE A 232 -2.63 -12.16 -16.31
N LEU A 233 -1.43 -11.58 -16.35
CA LEU A 233 -0.93 -10.83 -17.50
C LEU A 233 -1.01 -11.60 -18.84
N PRO A 234 -0.41 -12.81 -18.97
CA PRO A 234 -0.45 -13.54 -20.23
C PRO A 234 -1.87 -14.05 -20.57
N VAL A 235 -2.72 -14.31 -19.57
CA VAL A 235 -4.13 -14.68 -19.81
C VAL A 235 -4.95 -13.47 -20.27
N ILE A 236 -4.69 -12.26 -19.76
CA ILE A 236 -5.26 -10.99 -20.24
C ILE A 236 -4.87 -10.76 -21.70
N ALA A 237 -3.59 -10.99 -22.05
CA ALA A 237 -3.14 -10.90 -23.43
C ALA A 237 -3.89 -11.88 -24.34
N LEU A 238 -4.09 -13.13 -23.91
CA LEU A 238 -4.87 -14.13 -24.64
C LEU A 238 -6.35 -13.72 -24.78
N ALA A 239 -6.98 -13.27 -23.69
CA ALA A 239 -8.36 -12.83 -23.65
C ALA A 239 -8.61 -11.59 -24.52
N SER A 240 -7.64 -10.67 -24.63
CA SER A 240 -7.72 -9.48 -25.48
C SER A 240 -7.88 -9.84 -26.96
N THR A 241 -7.26 -10.93 -27.42
CA THR A 241 -7.45 -11.41 -28.81
C THR A 241 -8.88 -11.87 -29.11
N LEU A 242 -9.70 -12.14 -28.09
CA LEU A 242 -11.09 -12.59 -28.26
C LEU A 242 -12.07 -11.43 -28.53
N LEU A 243 -11.63 -10.18 -28.34
CA LEU A 243 -12.37 -8.94 -28.62
C LEU A 243 -12.25 -8.46 -30.07
N ILE A 244 -11.48 -9.16 -30.92
CA ILE A 244 -11.37 -8.83 -32.34
C ILE A 244 -12.76 -8.95 -33.00
N PRO A 245 -13.20 -7.95 -33.81
CA PRO A 245 -14.48 -7.98 -34.52
C PRO A 245 -14.65 -9.23 -35.38
N ASP A 246 -15.88 -9.74 -35.50
CA ASP A 246 -16.20 -11.03 -36.14
C ASP A 246 -15.65 -11.14 -37.57
N LYS A 247 -15.71 -10.04 -38.35
CA LYS A 247 -15.23 -9.98 -39.73
C LYS A 247 -13.70 -10.02 -39.87
N LEU A 248 -12.97 -9.76 -38.78
CA LEU A 248 -11.50 -9.73 -38.75
C LEU A 248 -10.92 -10.90 -37.96
N LYS A 249 -11.77 -11.79 -37.42
CA LYS A 249 -11.33 -13.00 -36.71
C LYS A 249 -10.56 -13.93 -37.66
N GLY A 250 -9.42 -14.44 -37.19
CA GLY A 250 -8.54 -15.34 -37.94
C GLY A 250 -7.40 -14.65 -38.69
N ASP A 251 -7.31 -13.31 -38.68
CA ASP A 251 -6.09 -12.63 -39.16
C ASP A 251 -4.94 -12.85 -38.15
N LYS A 252 -3.97 -13.68 -38.56
CA LYS A 252 -2.83 -14.07 -37.72
C LYS A 252 -1.98 -12.87 -37.29
N ILE A 253 -1.84 -11.83 -38.13
CA ILE A 253 -0.97 -10.68 -37.82
C ILE A 253 -1.63 -9.83 -36.74
N LEU A 254 -2.93 -9.56 -36.88
CA LEU A 254 -3.69 -8.77 -35.91
C LEU A 254 -3.76 -9.47 -34.54
N GLU A 255 -3.95 -10.79 -34.53
CA GLU A 255 -3.95 -11.58 -33.30
C GLU A 255 -2.59 -11.53 -32.58
N ILE A 256 -1.48 -11.72 -33.32
CA ILE A 256 -0.13 -11.62 -32.77
C ILE A 256 0.13 -10.20 -32.24
N ALA A 257 -0.30 -9.17 -32.98
CA ALA A 257 -0.13 -7.78 -32.60
C ALA A 257 -0.81 -7.47 -31.25
N ILE A 258 -2.10 -7.79 -31.12
CA ILE A 258 -2.86 -7.52 -29.88
C ILE A 258 -2.25 -8.29 -28.72
N PHE A 259 -1.97 -9.58 -28.91
CA PHE A 259 -1.37 -10.42 -27.86
C PHE A 259 -0.03 -9.84 -27.38
N THR A 260 0.88 -9.52 -28.31
CA THR A 260 2.22 -9.03 -27.97
C THR A 260 2.18 -7.63 -27.34
N LEU A 261 1.37 -6.70 -27.85
CA LEU A 261 1.27 -5.35 -27.30
C LEU A 261 0.67 -5.32 -25.90
N VAL A 262 -0.31 -6.17 -25.60
CA VAL A 262 -0.87 -6.31 -24.24
C VAL A 262 0.14 -6.95 -23.30
N LEU A 263 0.79 -8.04 -23.72
CA LEU A 263 1.79 -8.75 -22.92
C LEU A 263 2.97 -7.86 -22.51
N THR A 264 3.32 -6.92 -23.38
CA THR A 264 4.48 -6.03 -23.22
C THR A 264 4.14 -4.64 -22.72
N ASN A 265 2.88 -4.37 -22.40
CA ASN A 265 2.48 -3.04 -21.94
C ASN A 265 3.21 -2.68 -20.64
N PRO A 266 3.86 -1.51 -20.55
CA PRO A 266 4.63 -1.08 -19.37
C PRO A 266 3.87 -1.15 -18.05
N LEU A 267 2.60 -0.75 -18.07
CA LEU A 267 1.79 -0.67 -16.86
C LEU A 267 1.27 -2.05 -16.44
N LEU A 268 0.76 -2.85 -17.38
CA LEU A 268 0.31 -4.21 -17.09
C LEU A 268 1.48 -5.10 -16.61
N LEU A 269 2.67 -4.92 -17.19
CA LEU A 269 3.89 -5.63 -16.76
C LEU A 269 4.30 -5.23 -15.34
N LEU A 270 4.30 -3.93 -15.02
CA LEU A 270 4.61 -3.44 -13.66
C LEU A 270 3.66 -4.06 -12.62
N PHE A 271 2.35 -4.04 -12.89
CA PHE A 271 1.35 -4.59 -11.96
C PHE A 271 1.36 -6.12 -11.87
N SER A 272 2.00 -6.81 -12.81
CA SER A 272 2.18 -8.27 -12.75
C SER A 272 3.15 -8.70 -11.63
N GLY A 273 3.95 -7.78 -11.09
CA GLY A 273 4.85 -8.00 -9.94
C GLY A 273 4.31 -7.46 -8.61
N PHE A 274 3.04 -7.08 -8.52
CA PHE A 274 2.38 -6.63 -7.29
C PHE A 274 1.37 -7.66 -6.81
N ILE A 275 1.01 -7.65 -5.52
CA ILE A 275 -0.11 -8.44 -4.99
C ILE A 275 -1.42 -7.62 -4.89
N LEU A 276 -1.42 -6.42 -5.47
CA LEU A 276 -2.63 -5.61 -5.62
C LEU A 276 -3.65 -6.33 -6.51
N ASN A 277 -4.94 -6.14 -6.24
CA ASN A 277 -6.01 -6.79 -6.99
C ASN A 277 -6.30 -6.15 -8.37
N ASP A 278 -5.67 -5.03 -8.69
CA ASP A 278 -5.99 -4.21 -9.87
C ASP A 278 -5.79 -4.98 -11.21
N LEU A 279 -4.75 -5.83 -11.32
CA LEU A 279 -4.53 -6.65 -12.52
C LEU A 279 -5.55 -7.79 -12.64
N ALA A 280 -5.89 -8.45 -11.53
CA ALA A 280 -6.94 -9.47 -11.52
C ALA A 280 -8.29 -8.88 -11.91
N ILE A 281 -8.66 -7.71 -11.36
CA ILE A 281 -9.88 -6.98 -11.75
C ILE A 281 -9.87 -6.67 -13.25
N SER A 282 -8.72 -6.31 -13.80
CA SER A 282 -8.58 -6.07 -15.25
C SER A 282 -8.94 -7.32 -16.07
N PHE A 283 -8.55 -8.51 -15.62
CA PHE A 283 -8.95 -9.77 -16.24
C PHE A 283 -10.47 -10.02 -16.14
N TYR A 284 -11.06 -9.92 -14.94
CA TYR A 284 -12.48 -10.19 -14.76
C TYR A 284 -13.36 -9.19 -15.53
N ILE A 285 -13.01 -7.90 -15.52
CA ILE A 285 -13.73 -6.88 -16.29
C ILE A 285 -13.60 -7.12 -17.79
N LEU A 286 -12.40 -7.44 -18.29
CA LEU A 286 -12.19 -7.77 -19.70
C LEU A 286 -13.09 -8.94 -20.13
N LEU A 287 -13.18 -9.98 -19.31
CA LEU A 287 -14.02 -11.14 -19.54
C LEU A 287 -15.52 -10.78 -19.49
N ALA A 288 -15.93 -9.95 -18.53
CA ALA A 288 -17.31 -9.47 -18.43
C ALA A 288 -17.71 -8.65 -19.67
N VAL A 289 -16.84 -7.75 -20.14
CA VAL A 289 -17.06 -6.95 -21.36
C VAL A 289 -17.12 -7.85 -22.59
N LEU A 290 -16.23 -8.84 -22.69
CA LEU A 290 -16.22 -9.80 -23.79
C LEU A 290 -17.56 -10.54 -23.91
N PHE A 291 -18.07 -11.10 -22.82
CA PHE A 291 -19.34 -11.83 -22.83
C PHE A 291 -20.55 -10.90 -22.97
N PHE A 292 -20.48 -9.68 -22.44
CA PHE A 292 -21.53 -8.68 -22.61
C PHE A 292 -21.71 -8.32 -24.07
N VAL A 293 -20.62 -7.95 -24.73
CA VAL A 293 -20.65 -7.58 -26.14
C VAL A 293 -21.12 -8.76 -27.01
N ARG A 294 -20.62 -9.98 -26.74
CA ARG A 294 -21.07 -11.22 -27.40
C ARG A 294 -22.51 -11.64 -27.09
N SER A 295 -23.15 -11.02 -26.10
CA SER A 295 -24.57 -11.27 -25.84
C SER A 295 -25.47 -10.64 -26.89
N PHE A 296 -24.97 -9.71 -27.71
CA PHE A 296 -25.73 -9.06 -28.77
C PHE A 296 -25.41 -9.69 -30.12
N GLY A 297 -26.44 -10.19 -30.79
CA GLY A 297 -26.42 -10.68 -32.16
C GLY A 297 -27.16 -9.75 -33.12
N GLN A 298 -26.87 -9.90 -34.41
CA GLN A 298 -27.59 -9.21 -35.48
C GLN A 298 -28.00 -10.23 -36.55
N ASP A 299 -29.30 -10.38 -36.77
CA ASP A 299 -29.86 -11.32 -37.75
C ASP A 299 -29.78 -10.74 -39.18
N PHE A 300 -29.97 -11.60 -40.19
CA PHE A 300 -29.98 -11.21 -41.63
C PHE A 300 -30.92 -10.04 -41.97
N TRP A 301 -32.02 -9.89 -41.22
CA TRP A 301 -33.00 -8.80 -41.37
C TRP A 301 -32.68 -7.56 -40.54
N SER A 302 -31.45 -7.44 -40.01
CA SER A 302 -30.99 -6.36 -39.12
C SER A 302 -31.75 -6.24 -37.77
N LYS A 303 -32.54 -7.26 -37.41
CA LYS A 303 -33.12 -7.38 -36.06
C LYS A 303 -32.04 -7.81 -35.08
N ILE A 304 -32.00 -7.15 -33.93
CA ILE A 304 -31.03 -7.43 -32.88
C ILE A 304 -31.57 -8.53 -32.00
N SER A 305 -30.77 -9.58 -31.81
CA SER A 305 -31.05 -10.69 -30.92
C SER A 305 -30.17 -10.57 -29.67
N LEU A 306 -30.70 -10.97 -28.52
CA LEU A 306 -29.94 -11.07 -27.27
C LEU A 306 -29.79 -12.55 -26.90
N ASN A 307 -28.58 -12.94 -26.50
CA ASN A 307 -28.22 -14.27 -26.03
C ASN A 307 -28.16 -14.27 -24.49
N PRO A 308 -29.20 -14.78 -23.79
CA PRO A 308 -29.26 -14.73 -22.32
C PRO A 308 -28.11 -15.47 -21.63
N PRO A 309 -27.66 -16.65 -22.09
CA PRO A 309 -26.45 -17.29 -21.56
C PRO A 309 -25.20 -16.41 -21.50
N SER A 310 -24.84 -15.73 -22.59
CA SER A 310 -23.66 -14.82 -22.64
C SER A 310 -23.82 -13.68 -21.65
N LEU A 311 -25.03 -13.10 -21.62
CA LEU A 311 -25.35 -11.98 -20.76
C LEU A 311 -25.24 -12.36 -19.27
N LEU A 312 -25.73 -13.55 -18.89
CA LEU A 312 -25.66 -14.02 -17.52
C LEU A 312 -24.23 -14.37 -17.09
N ILE A 313 -23.41 -14.95 -17.99
CA ILE A 313 -21.97 -15.13 -17.72
C ILE A 313 -21.30 -13.78 -17.45
N SER A 314 -21.58 -12.76 -18.27
CA SER A 314 -21.05 -11.40 -18.07
C SER A 314 -21.39 -10.85 -16.68
N PHE A 315 -22.66 -10.96 -16.25
CA PHE A 315 -23.08 -10.51 -14.93
C PHE A 315 -22.44 -11.29 -13.79
N LEU A 316 -22.32 -12.62 -13.90
CA LEU A 316 -21.65 -13.44 -12.89
C LEU A 316 -20.16 -13.07 -12.77
N THR A 317 -19.50 -12.78 -13.89
CA THR A 317 -18.12 -12.29 -13.88
C THR A 317 -18.01 -10.91 -13.20
N LEU A 318 -18.96 -9.99 -13.41
CA LEU A 318 -19.02 -8.72 -12.68
C LEU A 318 -19.21 -8.91 -11.18
N VAL A 319 -20.08 -9.84 -10.76
CA VAL A 319 -20.29 -10.15 -9.34
C VAL A 319 -18.98 -10.63 -8.70
N ILE A 320 -18.25 -11.55 -9.35
CA ILE A 320 -16.94 -12.00 -8.85
C ILE A 320 -15.94 -10.85 -8.79
N SER A 321 -15.93 -9.96 -9.80
CA SER A 321 -15.10 -8.76 -9.76
C SER A 321 -15.43 -7.90 -8.53
N PHE A 322 -16.71 -7.75 -8.16
CA PHE A 322 -17.11 -6.98 -6.98
C PHE A 322 -16.69 -7.63 -5.65
N LEU A 323 -16.70 -8.97 -5.58
CA LEU A 323 -16.17 -9.72 -4.42
C LEU A 323 -14.65 -9.53 -4.22
N ILE A 324 -13.93 -9.15 -5.28
CA ILE A 324 -12.51 -8.78 -5.23
C ILE A 324 -12.35 -7.31 -4.82
N LYS A 325 -13.02 -6.41 -5.55
CA LYS A 325 -13.09 -4.96 -5.31
C LYS A 325 -14.21 -4.37 -6.14
N GLU A 326 -14.98 -3.50 -5.52
CA GLU A 326 -16.03 -2.75 -6.21
C GLU A 326 -15.48 -1.94 -7.40
N ASN A 327 -16.07 -2.13 -8.58
CA ASN A 327 -15.75 -1.35 -9.78
C ASN A 327 -17.02 -1.10 -10.63
N ILE A 328 -17.84 -0.15 -10.16
CA ILE A 328 -19.15 0.15 -10.75
C ILE A 328 -19.03 0.89 -12.09
N VAL A 329 -17.89 1.53 -12.35
CA VAL A 329 -17.75 2.50 -13.43
C VAL A 329 -18.03 1.91 -14.81
N ILE A 330 -17.67 0.64 -15.03
CA ILE A 330 -17.98 -0.06 -16.29
C ILE A 330 -19.35 -0.77 -16.27
N ALA A 331 -19.82 -1.19 -15.09
CA ALA A 331 -21.12 -1.84 -14.94
C ALA A 331 -22.27 -0.89 -15.29
N VAL A 332 -22.13 0.41 -14.99
CA VAL A 332 -23.13 1.44 -15.26
C VAL A 332 -23.38 1.62 -16.78
N PRO A 333 -22.38 1.85 -17.64
CA PRO A 333 -22.57 1.87 -19.09
C PRO A 333 -23.16 0.58 -19.66
N MET A 334 -22.70 -0.59 -19.19
CA MET A 334 -23.24 -1.88 -19.63
C MET A 334 -24.74 -2.00 -19.30
N TYR A 335 -25.14 -1.59 -18.09
CA TYR A 335 -26.53 -1.55 -17.66
C TYR A 335 -27.39 -0.63 -18.54
N PHE A 336 -26.97 0.63 -18.74
CA PHE A 336 -27.73 1.59 -19.54
C PHE A 336 -27.85 1.16 -21.00
N ILE A 337 -26.78 0.62 -21.58
CA ILE A 337 -26.81 0.09 -22.95
C ILE A 337 -27.81 -1.08 -23.04
N LEU A 338 -27.77 -2.02 -22.11
CA LEU A 338 -28.70 -3.15 -22.10
C LEU A 338 -30.16 -2.70 -22.02
N VAL A 339 -30.48 -1.81 -21.06
CA VAL A 339 -31.83 -1.27 -20.88
C VAL A 339 -32.28 -0.48 -22.11
N PHE A 340 -31.41 0.37 -22.67
CA PHE A 340 -31.69 1.13 -23.88
C PHE A 340 -32.07 0.21 -25.06
N TYR A 341 -31.30 -0.86 -25.30
CA TYR A 341 -31.60 -1.81 -26.38
C TYR A 341 -32.90 -2.59 -26.12
N MET A 342 -33.13 -3.03 -24.88
CA MET A 342 -34.37 -3.71 -24.52
C MET A 342 -35.62 -2.84 -24.76
N LEU A 343 -35.54 -1.55 -24.45
CA LEU A 343 -36.61 -0.58 -24.67
C LEU A 343 -36.76 -0.21 -26.16
N ARG A 344 -35.66 0.17 -26.83
CA ARG A 344 -35.64 0.58 -28.24
C ARG A 344 -36.20 -0.49 -29.17
N TYR A 345 -35.82 -1.75 -28.95
CA TYR A 345 -36.27 -2.90 -29.75
C TYR A 345 -37.51 -3.60 -29.17
N LYS A 346 -38.12 -3.04 -28.13
CA LYS A 346 -39.35 -3.54 -27.50
C LYS A 346 -39.28 -5.04 -27.14
N LEU A 347 -38.12 -5.52 -26.69
CA LEU A 347 -37.89 -6.95 -26.39
C LEU A 347 -38.87 -7.48 -25.31
N TYR A 348 -39.29 -6.62 -24.39
CA TYR A 348 -40.31 -6.91 -23.38
C TYR A 348 -41.69 -7.25 -23.95
N LYS A 349 -41.99 -6.86 -25.21
CA LYS A 349 -43.20 -7.28 -25.93
C LYS A 349 -43.03 -8.59 -26.68
N VAL A 350 -41.79 -9.00 -26.94
CA VAL A 350 -41.46 -10.21 -27.71
C VAL A 350 -41.61 -11.47 -26.86
N SER A 351 -41.21 -11.44 -25.58
CA SER A 351 -41.33 -12.59 -24.67
C SER A 351 -41.60 -12.15 -23.23
N LYS A 352 -42.40 -12.96 -22.51
CA LYS A 352 -42.60 -12.81 -21.05
C LYS A 352 -41.28 -12.87 -20.27
N VAL A 353 -40.30 -13.62 -20.78
CA VAL A 353 -38.95 -13.72 -20.17
C VAL A 353 -38.25 -12.36 -20.21
N TRP A 354 -38.26 -11.67 -21.35
CA TRP A 354 -37.65 -10.35 -21.47
C TRP A 354 -38.38 -9.27 -20.66
N LYS A 355 -39.71 -9.39 -20.52
CA LYS A 355 -40.48 -8.54 -19.61
C LYS A 355 -40.06 -8.76 -18.15
N ALA A 356 -39.92 -10.01 -17.72
CA ALA A 356 -39.44 -10.35 -16.39
C ALA A 356 -38.01 -9.86 -16.14
N ILE A 357 -37.10 -10.06 -17.10
CA ILE A 357 -35.70 -9.57 -17.02
C ILE A 357 -35.67 -8.05 -16.87
N LEU A 358 -36.47 -7.30 -17.66
CA LEU A 358 -36.57 -5.85 -17.52
C LEU A 358 -37.04 -5.44 -16.12
N CYS A 359 -38.07 -6.11 -15.59
CA CYS A 359 -38.54 -5.84 -14.23
C CYS A 359 -37.47 -6.13 -13.17
N VAL A 360 -36.76 -7.26 -13.28
CA VAL A 360 -35.68 -7.66 -12.35
C VAL A 360 -34.50 -6.68 -12.41
N LEU A 361 -34.20 -6.11 -13.57
CA LEU A 361 -33.10 -5.14 -13.73
C LEU A 361 -33.47 -3.73 -13.25
N THR A 362 -34.75 -3.36 -13.21
CA THR A 362 -35.18 -1.97 -12.96
C THR A 362 -35.83 -1.77 -11.60
N LEU A 363 -36.78 -2.63 -11.20
CA LEU A 363 -37.53 -2.44 -9.96
C LEU A 363 -36.66 -2.50 -8.70
N PRO A 364 -35.73 -3.47 -8.54
CA PRO A 364 -34.86 -3.50 -7.35
C PRO A 364 -33.95 -2.28 -7.26
N LEU A 365 -33.46 -1.78 -8.40
CA LEU A 365 -32.61 -0.58 -8.44
C LEU A 365 -33.40 0.68 -8.05
N ILE A 366 -34.61 0.85 -8.59
CA ILE A 366 -35.47 1.98 -8.23
C ILE A 366 -35.86 1.91 -6.75
N ALA A 367 -36.25 0.72 -6.27
CA ALA A 367 -36.57 0.51 -4.86
C ALA A 367 -35.34 0.82 -3.97
N TYR A 368 -34.15 0.40 -4.38
CA TYR A 368 -32.90 0.69 -3.68
C TYR A 368 -32.65 2.20 -3.55
N GLU A 369 -32.74 2.93 -4.65
CA GLU A 369 -32.54 4.38 -4.66
C GLU A 369 -33.60 5.12 -3.81
N VAL A 370 -34.87 4.76 -3.97
CA VAL A 370 -35.98 5.44 -3.30
C VAL A 370 -36.04 5.14 -1.80
N PHE A 371 -35.78 3.89 -1.39
CA PHE A 371 -35.96 3.49 0.01
C PHE A 371 -34.68 3.54 0.85
N LEU A 372 -33.49 3.48 0.24
CA LEU A 372 -32.22 3.47 0.96
C LEU A 372 -31.34 4.65 0.59
N ASP A 373 -31.03 4.83 -0.70
CA ASP A 373 -29.96 5.75 -1.08
C ASP A 373 -30.36 7.23 -0.94
N ILE A 374 -31.48 7.63 -1.56
CA ILE A 374 -31.99 9.00 -1.47
C ILE A 374 -32.30 9.39 -0.02
N PRO A 375 -32.98 8.55 0.81
CA PRO A 375 -33.18 8.86 2.23
C PRO A 375 -31.86 9.03 3.01
N TYR A 376 -30.84 8.23 2.72
CA TYR A 376 -29.51 8.42 3.31
C TYR A 376 -28.91 9.77 2.91
N VAL A 377 -28.96 10.11 1.62
CA VAL A 377 -28.44 11.39 1.13
C VAL A 377 -29.19 12.58 1.74
N ILE A 378 -30.52 12.53 1.79
CA ILE A 378 -31.34 13.57 2.44
C ILE A 378 -30.94 13.75 3.90
N SER A 379 -30.80 12.65 4.63
CA SER A 379 -30.45 12.69 6.05
C SER A 379 -29.02 13.19 6.31
N ALA A 380 -28.04 12.74 5.51
CA ALA A 380 -26.63 13.09 5.68
C ALA A 380 -26.30 14.51 5.18
N TRP A 381 -26.83 14.92 4.03
CA TRP A 381 -26.43 16.16 3.35
C TRP A 381 -27.36 17.34 3.64
N PHE A 382 -28.67 17.11 3.69
CA PHE A 382 -29.66 18.20 3.75
C PHE A 382 -30.16 18.44 5.16
N THR A 383 -30.58 17.40 5.89
CA THR A 383 -31.04 17.56 7.28
C THR A 383 -29.92 17.53 8.30
N LYS A 384 -28.73 17.03 7.91
CA LYS A 384 -27.54 16.85 8.77
C LYS A 384 -27.83 16.06 10.05
N ASN A 385 -28.79 15.13 9.97
CA ASN A 385 -29.14 14.26 11.09
C ASN A 385 -28.25 13.00 11.06
N GLU A 386 -27.14 13.04 11.80
CA GLU A 386 -26.13 11.97 11.81
C GLU A 386 -26.67 10.63 12.30
N THR A 387 -27.62 10.62 13.25
CA THR A 387 -28.16 9.36 13.80
C THR A 387 -29.01 8.64 12.76
N LEU A 388 -29.90 9.37 12.07
CA LEU A 388 -30.71 8.82 10.99
C LEU A 388 -29.84 8.39 9.80
N ALA A 389 -28.86 9.21 9.43
CA ALA A 389 -27.94 8.89 8.35
C ALA A 389 -27.17 7.60 8.63
N MET A 390 -26.64 7.39 9.84
CA MET A 390 -25.97 6.14 10.20
C MET A 390 -26.89 4.92 10.20
N LEU A 391 -28.14 5.08 10.67
CA LEU A 391 -29.12 3.99 10.70
C LEU A 391 -29.41 3.47 9.28
N ILE A 392 -29.61 4.38 8.32
CA ILE A 392 -29.82 4.01 6.92
C ILE A 392 -28.51 3.50 6.30
N ARG A 393 -27.38 4.15 6.60
CA ARG A 393 -26.05 3.77 6.10
C ARG A 393 -25.67 2.34 6.46
N LYS A 394 -26.17 1.76 7.54
CA LYS A 394 -25.95 0.35 7.90
C LYS A 394 -26.35 -0.61 6.76
N PHE A 395 -27.42 -0.30 6.05
CA PHE A 395 -27.97 -1.09 4.94
C PHE A 395 -27.51 -0.65 3.57
N LEU A 396 -26.79 0.47 3.47
CA LEU A 396 -26.34 1.05 2.22
C LEU A 396 -24.96 0.49 1.84
N PRO A 397 -24.86 -0.50 0.93
CA PRO A 397 -23.58 -0.92 0.39
C PRO A 397 -22.93 0.22 -0.39
N ILE A 398 -23.65 0.89 -1.29
CA ILE A 398 -23.12 1.88 -2.24
C ILE A 398 -24.07 3.06 -2.29
N SER A 399 -23.59 4.28 -2.53
CA SER A 399 -24.48 5.44 -2.70
C SER A 399 -24.26 6.11 -4.05
N PRO A 400 -24.90 5.63 -5.14
CA PRO A 400 -24.86 6.32 -6.43
C PRO A 400 -25.32 7.78 -6.35
N ALA A 401 -26.35 8.09 -5.56
CA ALA A 401 -26.84 9.45 -5.36
C ALA A 401 -25.80 10.34 -4.66
N GLU A 402 -25.12 9.84 -3.62
CA GLU A 402 -24.01 10.57 -2.97
C GLU A 402 -22.84 10.76 -3.93
N TRP A 403 -22.53 9.78 -4.78
CA TRP A 403 -21.50 9.91 -5.82
C TRP A 403 -21.80 11.04 -6.80
N VAL A 404 -23.06 11.16 -7.25
CA VAL A 404 -23.48 12.25 -8.14
C VAL A 404 -23.36 13.59 -7.42
N LEU A 405 -23.79 13.69 -6.16
CA LEU A 405 -23.63 14.93 -5.39
C LEU A 405 -22.17 15.33 -5.21
N TYR A 406 -21.28 14.38 -4.96
CA TYR A 406 -19.84 14.63 -4.86
C TYR A 406 -19.21 15.18 -6.15
N LEU A 407 -19.86 15.06 -7.30
CA LEU A 407 -19.37 15.71 -8.52
C LEU A 407 -19.53 17.23 -8.40
N PHE A 408 -20.63 17.71 -7.84
CA PHE A 408 -21.06 19.10 -7.95
C PHE A 408 -21.03 19.89 -6.63
N MET A 409 -21.10 19.22 -5.48
CA MET A 409 -21.20 19.86 -4.18
C MET A 409 -20.00 19.52 -3.28
N PRO A 410 -19.28 20.54 -2.77
CA PRO A 410 -18.21 20.30 -1.81
C PRO A 410 -18.79 19.94 -0.44
N THR A 411 -18.07 19.12 0.31
CA THR A 411 -18.35 18.88 1.73
C THR A 411 -17.25 19.50 2.58
N PHE A 412 -17.52 19.71 3.86
CA PHE A 412 -16.53 20.27 4.79
C PHE A 412 -15.33 19.35 5.05
N TRP A 413 -15.35 18.10 4.56
CA TRP A 413 -14.21 17.16 4.54
C TRP A 413 -13.64 16.92 3.14
N LYS A 414 -14.27 17.47 2.10
CA LYS A 414 -13.89 17.31 0.70
C LYS A 414 -14.28 18.59 -0.06
N SER A 415 -13.35 19.52 -0.10
CA SER A 415 -13.56 20.84 -0.72
C SER A 415 -13.53 20.83 -2.25
N THR A 416 -13.07 19.75 -2.88
CA THR A 416 -12.90 19.67 -4.33
C THR A 416 -14.09 18.98 -5.01
N THR A 417 -14.57 19.63 -6.07
CA THR A 417 -15.62 19.17 -6.99
C THR A 417 -15.03 19.14 -8.40
N ILE A 418 -15.81 18.71 -9.39
CA ILE A 418 -15.37 18.79 -10.79
C ILE A 418 -15.09 20.22 -11.24
N PHE A 419 -15.63 21.25 -10.58
CA PHE A 419 -15.45 22.67 -10.93
C PHE A 419 -14.31 23.35 -10.17
N SER A 420 -13.61 22.62 -9.30
CA SER A 420 -12.58 23.19 -8.42
C SER A 420 -11.20 23.30 -9.07
N TYR A 421 -11.06 22.89 -10.32
CA TYR A 421 -9.78 22.74 -11.01
C TYR A 421 -9.63 23.81 -12.09
N ASP A 422 -8.40 24.25 -12.33
CA ASP A 422 -8.11 25.13 -13.46
C ASP A 422 -7.92 24.32 -14.76
N PHE A 423 -7.77 25.03 -15.89
CA PHE A 423 -7.54 24.37 -17.18
C PHE A 423 -6.30 23.45 -17.17
N TYR A 424 -5.26 23.81 -16.42
CA TYR A 424 -4.03 23.04 -16.34
C TYR A 424 -4.27 21.69 -15.63
N ASP A 425 -4.99 21.70 -14.51
CA ASP A 425 -5.35 20.51 -13.76
C ASP A 425 -6.19 19.55 -14.60
N TYR A 426 -7.22 20.04 -15.31
CA TYR A 426 -8.03 19.19 -16.19
C TYR A 426 -7.18 18.45 -17.23
N LEU A 427 -6.25 19.17 -17.86
CA LEU A 427 -5.31 18.57 -18.81
C LEU A 427 -4.38 17.56 -18.14
N HIS A 428 -3.94 17.83 -16.91
CA HIS A 428 -3.06 16.95 -16.17
C HIS A 428 -3.73 15.61 -15.81
N TYR A 429 -4.99 15.63 -15.37
CA TYR A 429 -5.77 14.42 -15.12
C TYR A 429 -5.98 13.62 -16.41
N LEU A 430 -6.31 14.30 -17.51
CA LEU A 430 -6.54 13.66 -18.81
C LEU A 430 -5.24 12.99 -19.32
N TYR A 431 -4.13 13.72 -19.25
CA TYR A 431 -2.82 13.20 -19.62
C TYR A 431 -2.41 12.02 -18.74
N ARG A 432 -2.69 12.07 -17.43
CA ARG A 432 -2.36 10.99 -16.49
C ARG A 432 -3.16 9.70 -16.77
N MET A 433 -4.41 9.81 -17.20
CA MET A 433 -5.23 8.66 -17.58
C MET A 433 -4.72 8.00 -18.87
N LEU A 434 -4.46 8.79 -19.91
CA LEU A 434 -4.04 8.25 -21.21
C LEU A 434 -2.55 7.88 -21.24
N SER A 435 -1.71 8.65 -20.55
CA SER A 435 -0.26 8.50 -20.38
C SER A 435 0.41 7.86 -21.61
N PRO A 436 0.77 8.66 -22.63
CA PRO A 436 1.44 8.20 -23.86
C PRO A 436 2.67 7.32 -23.61
N GLU A 437 3.36 7.48 -22.49
CA GLU A 437 4.48 6.61 -22.10
C GLU A 437 4.03 5.20 -21.68
N THR A 438 2.82 5.05 -21.16
CA THR A 438 2.23 3.74 -20.78
C THR A 438 1.48 3.07 -21.92
N LEU A 439 0.73 3.82 -22.74
CA LEU A 439 -0.08 3.26 -23.81
C LEU A 439 0.63 3.29 -25.16
N SER A 440 1.71 4.06 -25.33
CA SER A 440 2.20 4.66 -26.59
C SER A 440 1.34 5.85 -27.03
N LEU A 441 1.97 6.81 -27.73
CA LEU A 441 1.28 7.97 -28.27
C LEU A 441 0.19 7.57 -29.27
N LEU A 442 0.45 6.52 -30.04
CA LEU A 442 -0.43 5.99 -31.06
C LEU A 442 -1.76 5.50 -30.46
N ILE A 443 -1.70 4.67 -29.43
CA ILE A 443 -2.88 4.10 -28.75
C ILE A 443 -3.60 5.19 -27.94
N SER A 444 -2.85 6.09 -27.28
CA SER A 444 -3.42 7.23 -26.56
C SER A 444 -4.19 8.17 -27.48
N GLY A 445 -3.65 8.42 -28.68
CA GLY A 445 -4.29 9.24 -29.71
C GLY A 445 -5.63 8.64 -30.17
N VAL A 446 -5.69 7.32 -30.42
CA VAL A 446 -6.96 6.64 -30.71
C VAL A 446 -7.92 6.70 -29.51
N GLY A 447 -7.41 6.55 -28.29
CA GLY A 447 -8.18 6.68 -27.05
C GLY A 447 -8.90 8.02 -26.89
N MET A 448 -8.29 9.13 -27.34
CA MET A 448 -8.92 10.46 -27.34
C MET A 448 -10.10 10.59 -28.31
N VAL A 449 -10.08 9.83 -29.40
CA VAL A 449 -11.08 9.93 -30.48
C VAL A 449 -11.79 8.61 -30.73
N LEU A 450 -12.08 7.84 -29.68
CA LEU A 450 -12.78 6.56 -29.76
C LEU A 450 -14.05 6.60 -30.65
N PRO A 451 -14.95 7.62 -30.56
CA PRO A 451 -16.12 7.69 -31.43
C PRO A 451 -15.79 7.76 -32.93
N LEU A 452 -14.65 8.34 -33.30
CA LEU A 452 -14.22 8.45 -34.70
C LEU A 452 -13.99 7.06 -35.32
N THR A 453 -13.59 6.07 -34.53
CA THR A 453 -13.34 4.69 -35.00
C THR A 453 -14.59 4.01 -35.54
N LEU A 454 -15.80 4.47 -35.15
CA LEU A 454 -17.08 4.00 -35.68
C LEU A 454 -17.29 4.34 -37.16
N THR A 455 -16.46 5.18 -37.77
CA THR A 455 -16.51 5.44 -39.22
C THR A 455 -15.83 4.34 -40.04
N LEU A 456 -15.02 3.48 -39.42
CA LEU A 456 -14.31 2.39 -40.10
C LEU A 456 -15.22 1.17 -40.29
N LYS A 457 -15.07 0.52 -41.44
CA LYS A 457 -15.88 -0.66 -41.82
C LYS A 457 -15.78 -1.82 -40.84
N GLY A 458 -14.60 -2.04 -40.28
CA GLY A 458 -14.38 -3.04 -39.23
C GLY A 458 -15.22 -2.83 -37.97
N PHE A 459 -15.63 -1.59 -37.67
CA PHE A 459 -16.42 -1.26 -36.48
C PHE A 459 -17.89 -0.98 -36.79
N TYR A 460 -18.20 -0.23 -37.86
CA TYR A 460 -19.59 0.18 -38.11
C TYR A 460 -20.48 -0.98 -38.55
N GLU A 461 -19.95 -2.03 -39.18
CA GLU A 461 -20.75 -3.17 -39.64
C GLU A 461 -21.02 -4.19 -38.54
N ASP A 462 -20.13 -4.29 -37.56
CA ASP A 462 -20.20 -5.27 -36.48
C ASP A 462 -20.86 -4.68 -35.23
N ILE A 463 -22.03 -5.20 -34.86
CA ILE A 463 -22.75 -4.78 -33.67
C ILE A 463 -21.91 -4.89 -32.40
N GLN A 464 -21.11 -5.96 -32.29
CA GLN A 464 -20.27 -6.21 -31.13
C GLN A 464 -19.22 -5.10 -30.99
N ALA A 465 -18.58 -4.76 -32.10
CA ALA A 465 -17.56 -3.72 -32.16
C ALA A 465 -18.14 -2.33 -31.83
N ARG A 466 -19.35 -2.00 -32.31
CA ARG A 466 -20.06 -0.75 -31.96
C ARG A 466 -20.34 -0.66 -30.46
N LEU A 467 -20.87 -1.73 -29.87
CA LEU A 467 -21.20 -1.80 -28.44
C LEU A 467 -19.96 -1.68 -27.56
N LEU A 468 -18.85 -2.28 -27.98
CA LEU A 468 -17.57 -2.13 -27.30
C LEU A 468 -17.16 -0.64 -27.27
N ILE A 469 -17.19 0.06 -28.41
CA ILE A 469 -16.83 1.49 -28.47
C ILE A 469 -17.77 2.34 -27.61
N TYR A 470 -19.08 2.12 -27.67
CA TYR A 470 -20.04 2.87 -26.83
C TYR A 470 -19.77 2.66 -25.34
N THR A 471 -19.60 1.41 -24.92
CA THR A 471 -19.33 1.07 -23.51
C THR A 471 -18.06 1.77 -23.03
N ILE A 472 -16.99 1.68 -23.81
CA ILE A 472 -15.68 2.21 -23.42
C ILE A 472 -15.62 3.73 -23.44
N THR A 473 -16.26 4.37 -24.43
CA THR A 473 -16.34 5.85 -24.51
C THR A 473 -17.06 6.43 -23.29
N ILE A 474 -18.22 5.86 -22.92
CA ILE A 474 -18.98 6.34 -21.76
C ILE A 474 -18.18 6.07 -20.47
N THR A 475 -17.56 4.89 -20.36
CA THR A 475 -16.75 4.55 -19.19
C THR A 475 -15.53 5.48 -19.04
N LEU A 476 -14.89 5.88 -20.15
CA LEU A 476 -13.77 6.84 -20.14
C LEU A 476 -14.22 8.21 -19.61
N GLY A 477 -15.38 8.71 -20.07
CA GLY A 477 -15.95 9.96 -19.54
C GLY A 477 -16.29 9.87 -18.05
N LEU A 478 -16.94 8.79 -17.62
CA LEU A 478 -17.30 8.59 -16.22
C LEU A 478 -16.07 8.46 -15.31
N THR A 479 -15.06 7.71 -15.72
CA THR A 479 -13.79 7.57 -14.98
C THR A 479 -13.08 8.90 -14.81
N TYR A 480 -13.00 9.73 -15.86
CA TYR A 480 -12.40 11.06 -15.79
C TYR A 480 -13.12 11.96 -14.77
N MET A 481 -14.45 12.02 -14.83
CA MET A 481 -15.26 12.80 -13.89
C MET A 481 -15.11 12.32 -12.44
N LEU A 482 -15.05 11.00 -12.24
CA LEU A 482 -14.85 10.40 -10.92
C LEU A 482 -13.47 10.75 -10.35
N TYR A 483 -12.40 10.71 -11.14
CA TYR A 483 -11.05 11.03 -10.65
C TYR A 483 -10.91 12.50 -10.26
N LEU A 484 -11.49 13.41 -11.03
CA LEU A 484 -11.58 14.82 -10.67
C LEU A 484 -12.33 15.01 -9.35
N SER A 485 -13.51 14.41 -9.22
CA SER A 485 -14.28 14.51 -7.97
C SER A 485 -13.54 13.90 -6.79
N MET A 486 -12.98 12.70 -6.90
CA MET A 486 -12.35 12.01 -5.76
C MET A 486 -10.97 12.56 -5.39
N ASN A 487 -10.41 13.50 -6.17
CA ASN A 487 -9.02 13.96 -6.05
C ASN A 487 -8.02 12.78 -6.01
N ALA A 488 -8.28 11.75 -6.82
CA ALA A 488 -7.54 10.48 -6.77
C ALA A 488 -6.35 10.45 -7.75
N PHE A 489 -5.65 11.58 -7.92
CA PHE A 489 -4.65 11.76 -8.97
C PHE A 489 -3.54 10.70 -8.97
N GLY A 490 -3.04 10.33 -7.78
CA GLY A 490 -1.99 9.33 -7.62
C GLY A 490 -2.40 7.91 -8.02
N ASP A 491 -3.66 7.55 -7.80
CA ASP A 491 -4.18 6.20 -8.03
C ASP A 491 -4.75 5.98 -9.45
N ILE A 492 -4.77 7.02 -10.30
CA ILE A 492 -5.25 6.92 -11.69
C ILE A 492 -4.68 5.70 -12.43
N PRO A 493 -3.36 5.41 -12.43
CA PRO A 493 -2.83 4.24 -13.14
C PRO A 493 -3.34 2.89 -12.60
N ARG A 494 -3.72 2.80 -11.32
CA ARG A 494 -4.29 1.57 -10.73
C ARG A 494 -5.71 1.35 -11.23
N TYR A 495 -6.55 2.37 -11.10
CA TYR A 495 -7.97 2.26 -11.39
C TYR A 495 -8.27 2.27 -12.90
N PHE A 496 -7.38 2.84 -13.72
CA PHE A 496 -7.50 2.84 -15.18
C PHE A 496 -6.96 1.55 -15.83
N LEU A 497 -6.26 0.70 -15.09
CA LEU A 497 -5.54 -0.47 -15.61
C LEU A 497 -6.41 -1.41 -16.48
N PHE A 498 -7.68 -1.58 -16.12
CA PHE A 498 -8.59 -2.47 -16.85
C PHE A 498 -8.93 -1.99 -18.27
N MET A 499 -8.76 -0.69 -18.56
CA MET A 499 -8.99 -0.11 -19.89
C MET A 499 -7.88 -0.42 -20.87
N VAL A 500 -6.64 -0.57 -20.37
CA VAL A 500 -5.44 -0.77 -21.18
C VAL A 500 -5.58 -1.90 -22.22
N PRO A 501 -5.96 -3.15 -21.86
CA PRO A 501 -6.10 -4.22 -22.84
C PRO A 501 -7.17 -3.93 -23.90
N ILE A 502 -8.24 -3.23 -23.54
CA ILE A 502 -9.34 -2.89 -24.44
C ILE A 502 -8.89 -1.79 -25.41
N PHE A 503 -8.17 -0.77 -24.93
CA PHE A 503 -7.62 0.31 -25.75
C PHE A 503 -6.61 -0.21 -26.76
N ILE A 504 -5.72 -1.12 -26.35
CA ILE A 504 -4.76 -1.77 -27.25
C ILE A 504 -5.49 -2.54 -28.35
N THR A 505 -6.56 -3.26 -28.00
CA THR A 505 -7.37 -4.01 -28.95
C THR A 505 -8.03 -3.08 -29.98
N ILE A 506 -8.80 -2.07 -29.52
CA ILE A 506 -9.50 -1.13 -30.41
C ILE A 506 -8.51 -0.38 -31.30
N SER A 507 -7.37 0.06 -30.75
CA SER A 507 -6.34 0.77 -31.50
C SER A 507 -5.68 -0.11 -32.56
N SER A 508 -5.37 -1.37 -32.23
CA SER A 508 -4.78 -2.33 -33.18
C SER A 508 -5.71 -2.60 -34.36
N VAL A 509 -7.02 -2.74 -34.10
CA VAL A 509 -8.04 -2.90 -35.16
C VAL A 509 -8.19 -1.62 -35.99
N THR A 510 -8.14 -0.45 -35.35
CA THR A 510 -8.19 0.85 -36.02
C THR A 510 -7.01 0.99 -36.99
N PHE A 511 -5.79 0.72 -36.54
CA PHE A 511 -4.61 0.76 -37.40
C PHE A 511 -4.65 -0.29 -38.50
N TYR A 512 -5.18 -1.49 -38.22
CA TYR A 512 -5.38 -2.50 -39.24
C TYR A 512 -6.27 -1.97 -40.38
N GLU A 513 -7.43 -1.39 -40.07
CA GLU A 513 -8.33 -0.83 -41.08
C GLU A 513 -7.72 0.39 -41.81
N VAL A 514 -6.97 1.25 -41.11
CA VAL A 514 -6.29 2.41 -41.74
C VAL A 514 -5.23 1.95 -42.75
N PHE A 515 -4.32 1.04 -42.36
CA PHE A 515 -3.17 0.67 -43.18
C PHE A 515 -3.45 -0.45 -44.18
N LEU A 516 -4.24 -1.47 -43.83
CA LEU A 516 -4.51 -2.61 -44.72
C LEU A 516 -5.72 -2.40 -45.62
N ARG A 517 -6.71 -1.60 -45.21
CA ARG A 517 -7.86 -1.24 -46.06
C ARG A 517 -7.77 0.16 -46.68
N ASN A 518 -6.64 0.85 -46.48
CA ASN A 518 -6.30 2.12 -47.12
C ASN A 518 -7.27 3.28 -46.78
N ASN A 519 -7.78 3.31 -45.53
CA ASN A 519 -8.63 4.40 -45.03
C ASN A 519 -7.80 5.60 -44.55
N VAL A 520 -7.09 6.22 -45.50
CA VAL A 520 -6.10 7.28 -45.22
C VAL A 520 -6.71 8.51 -44.54
N THR A 521 -7.95 8.87 -44.86
CA THR A 521 -8.64 10.04 -44.29
C THR A 521 -8.72 9.97 -42.77
N ILE A 522 -9.09 8.82 -42.24
CA ILE A 522 -9.17 8.56 -40.80
C ILE A 522 -7.75 8.50 -40.22
N GLY A 523 -6.79 7.92 -40.95
CA GLY A 523 -5.38 7.96 -40.58
C GLY A 523 -4.83 9.39 -40.40
N LEU A 524 -5.20 10.32 -41.27
CA LEU A 524 -4.84 11.74 -41.15
C LEU A 524 -5.50 12.39 -39.93
N ALA A 525 -6.79 12.09 -39.67
CA ALA A 525 -7.51 12.62 -38.52
C ALA A 525 -6.89 12.18 -37.17
N LEU A 526 -6.24 11.01 -37.12
CA LEU A 526 -5.55 10.52 -35.92
C LEU A 526 -4.26 11.31 -35.57
N ILE A 527 -3.73 12.14 -36.47
CA ILE A 527 -2.53 12.96 -36.19
C ILE A 527 -2.86 14.07 -35.18
N LEU A 528 -4.05 14.68 -35.27
CA LEU A 528 -4.47 15.78 -34.41
C LEU A 528 -4.45 15.43 -32.90
N PRO A 529 -5.07 14.34 -32.42
CA PRO A 529 -5.01 13.99 -31.00
C PRO A 529 -3.58 13.66 -30.52
N MET A 530 -2.71 13.15 -31.40
CA MET A 530 -1.30 12.91 -31.04
C MET A 530 -0.54 14.22 -30.82
N ILE A 531 -0.73 15.20 -31.71
CA ILE A 531 -0.14 16.55 -31.55
C ILE A 531 -0.68 17.21 -30.29
N LEU A 532 -1.98 17.08 -30.01
CA LEU A 532 -2.60 17.63 -28.81
C LEU A 532 -1.98 17.04 -27.55
N LEU A 533 -1.75 15.73 -27.49
CA LEU A 533 -1.10 15.09 -26.34
C LEU A 533 0.34 15.56 -26.13
N ILE A 534 1.12 15.73 -27.20
CA ILE A 534 2.49 16.30 -27.12
C ILE A 534 2.44 17.75 -26.62
N TRP A 535 1.49 18.53 -27.10
CA TRP A 535 1.30 19.92 -26.65
C TRP A 535 0.92 19.98 -25.16
N VAL A 536 -0.02 19.13 -24.72
CA VAL A 536 -0.39 19.01 -23.31
C VAL A 536 0.84 18.64 -22.47
N GLN A 537 1.62 17.66 -22.89
CA GLN A 537 2.84 17.27 -22.18
C GLN A 537 3.82 18.44 -22.05
N SER A 538 4.03 19.21 -23.13
CA SER A 538 4.92 20.36 -23.14
C SER A 538 4.45 21.43 -22.12
N LEU A 539 3.14 21.69 -22.05
CA LEU A 539 2.56 22.57 -21.04
C LEU A 539 2.77 22.05 -19.60
N LEU A 540 2.57 20.74 -19.38
CA LEU A 540 2.79 20.09 -18.09
C LEU A 540 4.25 20.16 -17.64
N ILE A 541 5.21 20.07 -18.57
CA ILE A 541 6.63 20.22 -18.27
C ILE A 541 6.95 21.66 -17.88
N ILE A 542 6.48 22.65 -18.66
CA ILE A 542 6.76 24.08 -18.43
C ILE A 542 6.20 24.56 -17.08
N LYS A 543 4.93 24.23 -16.78
CA LYS A 543 4.27 24.68 -15.54
C LYS A 543 4.58 23.79 -14.34
N GLY A 544 4.68 22.47 -14.54
CA GLY A 544 4.70 21.47 -13.47
C GLY A 544 6.06 20.83 -13.19
N GLY A 545 7.10 21.16 -13.96
CA GLY A 545 8.44 20.58 -13.84
C GLY A 545 8.57 19.15 -14.35
N GLY A 546 7.51 18.59 -14.96
CA GLY A 546 7.48 17.25 -15.53
C GLY A 546 6.11 16.57 -15.45
N VAL A 547 5.97 15.43 -16.10
CA VAL A 547 4.77 14.60 -16.17
C VAL A 547 4.87 13.35 -15.31
N TYR A 548 3.75 12.95 -14.70
CA TYR A 548 3.64 11.68 -14.02
C TYR A 548 3.26 10.58 -15.01
N VAL A 549 4.20 9.67 -15.31
CA VAL A 549 3.98 8.65 -16.36
C VAL A 549 3.49 7.29 -15.84
N SER A 550 3.85 6.88 -14.62
CA SER A 550 3.48 5.57 -14.05
C SER A 550 3.17 5.63 -12.55
N TYR A 551 2.87 4.48 -11.95
CA TYR A 551 2.67 4.31 -10.50
C TYR A 551 4.01 4.13 -9.78
N GLY A 552 4.31 4.98 -8.78
CA GLY A 552 5.55 4.89 -8.00
C GLY A 552 6.81 5.46 -8.67
N LEU A 553 6.65 6.29 -9.71
CA LEU A 553 7.74 7.02 -10.37
C LEU A 553 7.71 8.52 -10.06
N PRO A 554 8.87 9.19 -10.02
CA PRO A 554 8.95 10.64 -9.99
C PRO A 554 8.41 11.27 -11.29
N LYS A 555 8.20 12.59 -11.28
CA LYS A 555 7.88 13.35 -12.50
C LYS A 555 9.04 13.26 -13.49
N LEU A 556 8.72 13.08 -14.78
CA LEU A 556 9.69 13.04 -15.88
C LEU A 556 9.56 14.26 -16.78
N ASN A 557 10.67 14.82 -17.23
CA ASN A 557 10.70 16.02 -18.09
C ASN A 557 11.31 15.77 -19.49
N TRP A 558 11.78 14.55 -19.76
CA TRP A 558 12.57 14.22 -20.96
C TRP A 558 11.83 13.32 -21.98
N THR A 559 10.65 12.81 -21.64
CA THR A 559 9.94 11.80 -22.46
C THR A 559 9.38 12.36 -23.77
N ASN A 560 9.31 13.69 -23.91
CA ASN A 560 8.81 14.39 -25.11
C ASN A 560 9.50 13.94 -26.41
N ASN A 561 10.82 13.77 -26.40
CA ASN A 561 11.57 13.38 -27.60
C ASN A 561 11.09 12.02 -28.16
N ILE A 562 10.76 11.07 -27.28
CA ILE A 562 10.27 9.75 -27.69
C ILE A 562 8.88 9.86 -28.32
N LEU A 563 8.00 10.70 -27.75
CA LEU A 563 6.66 10.91 -28.28
C LEU A 563 6.70 11.60 -29.65
N VAL A 564 7.55 12.62 -29.81
CA VAL A 564 7.76 13.31 -31.10
C VAL A 564 8.26 12.36 -32.17
N ILE A 565 9.21 11.46 -31.84
CA ILE A 565 9.68 10.42 -32.77
C ILE A 565 8.51 9.53 -33.20
N GLN A 566 7.64 9.09 -32.28
CA GLN A 566 6.47 8.27 -32.63
C GLN A 566 5.52 9.01 -33.59
N ALA A 567 5.24 10.29 -33.33
CA ALA A 567 4.40 11.12 -34.19
C ALA A 567 4.98 11.27 -35.60
N ILE A 568 6.27 11.63 -35.71
CA ILE A 568 6.96 11.76 -37.00
C ILE A 568 6.93 10.44 -37.76
N THR A 569 7.21 9.33 -37.09
CA THR A 569 7.19 7.99 -37.71
C THR A 569 5.80 7.67 -38.26
N TYR A 570 4.73 7.96 -37.50
CA TYR A 570 3.36 7.77 -37.95
C TYR A 570 3.01 8.62 -39.19
N VAL A 571 3.39 9.89 -39.19
CA VAL A 571 3.16 10.82 -40.31
C VAL A 571 3.86 10.30 -41.57
N ILE A 572 5.11 9.86 -41.46
CA ILE A 572 5.85 9.26 -42.58
C ILE A 572 5.13 8.02 -43.13
N LEU A 573 4.65 7.14 -42.26
CA LEU A 573 3.92 5.93 -42.67
C LEU A 573 2.60 6.27 -43.37
N ILE A 574 1.86 7.28 -42.91
CA ILE A 574 0.61 7.74 -43.55
C ILE A 574 0.88 8.40 -44.91
N LEU A 575 1.92 9.23 -45.03
CA LEU A 575 2.33 9.84 -46.31
C LEU A 575 2.79 8.78 -47.32
N LEU A 576 3.50 7.75 -46.86
CA LEU A 576 3.89 6.61 -47.69
C LEU A 576 2.64 5.88 -48.22
N MET A 577 1.64 5.66 -47.36
CA MET A 577 0.35 5.05 -47.75
C MET A 577 -0.41 5.89 -48.77
N MET A 578 -0.44 7.23 -48.62
CA MET A 578 -1.03 8.15 -49.60
C MET A 578 -0.39 7.99 -50.98
N LYS A 579 0.94 8.00 -51.03
CA LYS A 579 1.70 7.87 -52.28
C LYS A 579 1.43 6.53 -52.97
N LEU A 580 1.36 5.45 -52.19
CA LEU A 580 1.04 4.11 -52.69
C LEU A 580 -0.41 4.00 -53.18
N GLY A 581 -1.37 4.60 -52.47
CA GLY A 581 -2.78 4.63 -52.87
C GLY A 581 -3.01 5.41 -54.17
N ALA A 582 -2.36 6.56 -54.34
CA ALA A 582 -2.42 7.37 -55.56
C ALA A 582 -1.87 6.64 -56.80
N SER A 583 -0.89 5.74 -56.63
CA SER A 583 -0.32 4.96 -57.73
C SER A 583 -1.22 3.83 -58.25
N SER A 584 -2.17 3.34 -57.45
CA SER A 584 -3.06 2.22 -57.83
C SER A 584 -4.21 2.59 -58.79
N VAL A 585 -4.43 3.88 -59.03
CA VAL A 585 -5.49 4.39 -59.92
C VAL A 585 -5.05 4.35 -61.40
N ARG A 586 -3.76 4.15 -61.70
CA ARG A 586 -3.24 4.06 -63.07
C ARG A 586 -2.90 2.61 -63.46
N THR A 587 -3.86 1.96 -64.11
CA THR A 587 -3.78 0.71 -64.90
C THR A 587 -3.52 -0.64 -64.18
N PRO A 588 -4.18 -1.73 -64.62
CA PRO A 588 -4.14 -3.05 -63.97
C PRO A 588 -2.79 -3.78 -64.03
N ALA A 589 -1.84 -3.35 -64.87
CA ALA A 589 -0.52 -3.97 -65.02
C ALA A 589 0.43 -3.74 -63.81
N ILE A 590 0.17 -2.74 -62.96
CA ILE A 590 1.06 -2.36 -61.84
C ILE A 590 0.76 -3.13 -60.53
N ARG A 591 -0.28 -3.99 -60.48
CA ARG A 591 -0.53 -4.87 -59.32
C ARG A 591 0.63 -5.83 -59.00
N ALA A 592 1.53 -6.07 -59.95
CA ALA A 592 2.70 -6.93 -59.77
C ALA A 592 3.87 -6.27 -59.01
N VAL A 593 3.90 -4.94 -58.86
CA VAL A 593 5.07 -4.18 -58.35
C VAL A 593 5.02 -3.91 -56.83
N ASN A 594 3.87 -4.08 -56.17
CA ASN A 594 3.71 -3.77 -54.74
C ASN A 594 4.05 -4.94 -53.81
N LYS A 595 5.19 -5.60 -54.05
CA LYS A 595 5.65 -6.78 -53.31
C LYS A 595 7.09 -6.57 -52.83
N VAL A 596 7.28 -6.42 -51.53
CA VAL A 596 8.62 -6.32 -50.91
C VAL A 596 9.08 -7.72 -50.55
N SER A 597 10.27 -8.12 -51.01
CA SER A 597 10.89 -9.37 -50.60
C SER A 597 11.72 -9.16 -49.34
N LEU A 598 11.28 -9.76 -48.23
CA LEU A 598 12.06 -9.87 -47.00
C LEU A 598 12.90 -11.15 -47.10
N THR A 599 14.23 -11.01 -47.10
CA THR A 599 15.17 -12.13 -46.99
C THR A 599 15.76 -12.15 -45.60
N VAL A 600 15.37 -13.14 -44.80
CA VAL A 600 15.99 -13.41 -43.49
C VAL A 600 16.95 -14.59 -43.66
N SER A 601 18.24 -14.36 -43.40
CA SER A 601 19.26 -15.40 -43.41
C SER A 601 19.58 -15.85 -41.98
N LEU A 602 19.18 -17.07 -41.63
CA LEU A 602 19.54 -17.72 -40.37
C LEU A 602 20.26 -19.03 -40.69
N ARG A 603 21.51 -19.16 -40.21
CA ARG A 603 22.36 -20.37 -40.34
C ARG A 603 22.20 -21.10 -41.68
N LYS A 604 22.71 -20.49 -42.77
CA LYS A 604 22.76 -21.02 -44.16
C LYS A 604 21.42 -21.28 -44.88
N LYS A 605 20.24 -21.03 -44.27
CA LYS A 605 18.94 -21.04 -44.98
C LYS A 605 18.45 -19.61 -45.24
N LYS A 606 18.20 -19.28 -46.51
CA LYS A 606 17.55 -18.03 -46.94
C LYS A 606 16.04 -18.25 -46.99
N PHE A 607 15.29 -17.58 -46.12
CA PHE A 607 13.84 -17.52 -46.22
C PHE A 607 13.47 -16.24 -46.95
N LYS A 608 12.86 -16.37 -48.14
CA LYS A 608 12.38 -15.23 -48.94
C LYS A 608 10.85 -15.17 -48.81
N THR A 609 10.34 -14.22 -48.04
CA THR A 609 8.90 -13.97 -47.90
C THR A 609 8.52 -12.72 -48.67
N ILE A 610 7.49 -12.84 -49.52
CA ILE A 610 6.96 -11.72 -50.29
C ILE A 610 5.77 -11.16 -49.52
N THR A 611 5.88 -9.91 -49.06
CA THR A 611 4.81 -9.21 -48.31
C THR A 611 4.33 -7.98 -49.08
N SER A 612 3.03 -7.65 -48.95
CA SER A 612 2.51 -6.41 -49.52
C SER A 612 3.06 -5.22 -48.75
N VAL A 613 3.31 -4.10 -49.44
CA VAL A 613 3.84 -2.87 -48.82
C VAL A 613 2.96 -2.40 -47.65
N GLN A 614 1.63 -2.54 -47.77
CA GLN A 614 0.67 -2.19 -46.70
C GLN A 614 0.86 -3.03 -45.43
N ARG A 615 1.09 -4.36 -45.59
CA ARG A 615 1.40 -5.25 -44.45
C ARG A 615 2.72 -4.87 -43.81
N PHE A 616 3.72 -4.54 -44.63
CA PHE A 616 5.03 -4.12 -44.14
C PHE A 616 4.94 -2.83 -43.32
N VAL A 617 4.21 -1.83 -43.80
CA VAL A 617 3.96 -0.56 -43.08
C VAL A 617 3.22 -0.80 -41.76
N PHE A 618 2.18 -1.63 -41.76
CA PHE A 618 1.48 -1.98 -40.52
C PHE A 618 2.40 -2.69 -39.51
N ILE A 619 3.27 -3.60 -39.97
CA ILE A 619 4.25 -4.26 -39.11
C ILE A 619 5.27 -3.26 -38.54
N ILE A 620 5.75 -2.29 -39.33
CA ILE A 620 6.65 -1.23 -38.82
C ILE A 620 5.97 -0.45 -37.70
N LEU A 621 4.70 -0.06 -37.88
CA LEU A 621 3.95 0.65 -36.84
C LEU A 621 3.90 -0.16 -35.53
N LEU A 622 3.63 -1.45 -35.62
CA LEU A 622 3.59 -2.35 -34.45
C LEU A 622 4.96 -2.47 -33.78
N ILE A 623 6.05 -2.53 -34.56
CA ILE A 623 7.42 -2.56 -34.03
C ILE A 623 7.73 -1.27 -33.26
N VAL A 624 7.27 -0.10 -33.74
CA VAL A 624 7.45 1.18 -33.04
C VAL A 624 6.74 1.17 -31.68
N ILE A 625 5.48 0.71 -31.62
CA ILE A 625 4.73 0.59 -30.36
C ILE A 625 5.44 -0.41 -29.42
N PHE A 626 5.82 -1.57 -29.95
CA PHE A 626 6.50 -2.62 -29.19
C PHE A 626 7.85 -2.12 -28.61
N ALA A 627 8.65 -1.41 -29.40
CA ALA A 627 9.93 -0.86 -28.96
C ALA A 627 9.74 0.18 -27.84
N SER A 628 8.73 1.06 -27.98
CA SER A 628 8.35 2.01 -26.93
C SER A 628 7.93 1.28 -25.64
N ASN A 629 7.09 0.26 -25.78
CA ASN A 629 6.63 -0.56 -24.65
C ASN A 629 7.79 -1.25 -23.94
N MET A 630 8.73 -1.85 -24.66
CA MET A 630 9.93 -2.46 -24.08
C MET A 630 10.79 -1.45 -23.33
N TYR A 631 11.01 -0.28 -23.92
CA TYR A 631 11.81 0.78 -23.32
C TYR A 631 11.19 1.27 -21.99
N PHE A 632 9.90 1.65 -22.01
CA PHE A 632 9.23 2.12 -20.79
C PHE A 632 9.01 1.02 -19.77
N SER A 633 8.78 -0.23 -20.19
CA SER A 633 8.74 -1.39 -19.28
C SER A 633 10.03 -1.54 -18.49
N ALA A 634 11.17 -1.52 -19.19
CA ALA A 634 12.48 -1.60 -18.56
C ALA A 634 12.72 -0.39 -17.64
N TYR A 635 12.38 0.82 -18.09
CA TYR A 635 12.51 2.03 -17.28
C TYR A 635 11.65 1.98 -16.00
N PHE A 636 10.38 1.55 -16.10
CA PHE A 636 9.45 1.49 -14.97
C PHE A 636 9.91 0.49 -13.93
N ILE A 637 10.33 -0.70 -14.35
CA ILE A 637 10.81 -1.73 -13.42
C ILE A 637 12.09 -1.27 -12.72
N THR A 638 13.05 -0.72 -13.45
CA THR A 638 14.35 -0.33 -12.89
C THR A 638 14.32 0.91 -11.99
N ASN A 639 13.40 1.85 -12.23
CA ASN A 639 13.35 3.12 -11.50
C ASN A 639 12.22 3.23 -10.48
N SER A 640 11.30 2.26 -10.44
CA SER A 640 10.18 2.28 -9.51
C SER A 640 10.66 2.17 -8.06
N ILE A 641 10.11 3.00 -7.18
CA ILE A 641 10.40 2.94 -5.73
C ILE A 641 10.01 1.58 -5.12
N PHE A 642 9.10 0.86 -5.77
CA PHE A 642 8.55 -0.42 -5.34
C PHE A 642 9.53 -1.60 -5.48
N TYR A 643 10.60 -1.43 -6.27
CA TYR A 643 11.69 -2.40 -6.43
C TYR A 643 13.02 -1.88 -5.86
N LYS A 644 12.96 -1.00 -4.86
CA LYS A 644 14.14 -0.61 -4.08
C LYS A 644 14.24 -1.47 -2.82
N SER A 645 15.47 -1.80 -2.43
CA SER A 645 15.73 -2.45 -1.15
C SER A 645 15.35 -1.53 0.01
N ASN A 646 14.81 -2.12 1.07
CA ASN A 646 14.42 -1.44 2.30
C ASN A 646 14.76 -2.33 3.51
N GLU A 647 14.67 -1.77 4.71
CA GLU A 647 15.05 -2.46 5.95
C GLU A 647 14.08 -3.59 6.35
N ALA A 648 12.84 -3.62 5.83
CA ALA A 648 11.83 -4.62 6.22
C ALA A 648 12.23 -6.05 5.81
N LYS A 649 13.06 -6.23 4.79
CA LYS A 649 13.59 -7.55 4.40
C LYS A 649 14.47 -8.20 5.48
N ASN A 650 15.04 -7.39 6.38
CA ASN A 650 15.96 -7.84 7.43
C ASN A 650 15.22 -8.40 8.67
N VAL A 651 13.88 -8.33 8.68
CA VAL A 651 13.04 -8.79 9.79
C VAL A 651 13.21 -10.29 10.03
N ASN A 652 13.31 -11.10 8.98
CA ASN A 652 13.43 -12.54 9.15
C ASN A 652 14.79 -12.91 9.78
N SER A 653 15.88 -12.29 9.30
CA SER A 653 17.22 -12.48 9.89
C SER A 653 17.29 -12.04 11.36
N PHE A 654 16.52 -11.01 11.73
CA PHE A 654 16.43 -10.56 13.12
C PHE A 654 15.87 -11.67 14.02
N PHE A 655 14.75 -12.29 13.66
CA PHE A 655 14.16 -13.32 14.49
C PHE A 655 14.94 -14.63 14.47
N SER A 656 15.59 -14.99 13.36
CA SER A 656 16.44 -16.20 13.31
C SER A 656 17.72 -16.06 14.12
N ASN A 657 18.30 -14.85 14.21
CA ASN A 657 19.54 -14.66 14.97
C ASN A 657 19.29 -14.62 16.49
N ILE A 658 18.06 -14.34 16.92
CA ILE A 658 17.68 -14.16 18.32
C ILE A 658 17.15 -15.46 18.95
N ASP A 659 17.23 -16.59 18.24
CA ASP A 659 16.80 -17.93 18.70
C ASP A 659 17.42 -18.38 20.05
N TYR A 660 18.41 -17.66 20.62
CA TYR A 660 18.90 -17.85 22.00
C TYR A 660 17.99 -17.27 23.09
N ILE A 661 17.03 -16.41 22.76
CA ILE A 661 16.02 -15.87 23.68
C ILE A 661 14.75 -16.70 23.47
N ASN A 662 14.19 -17.26 24.54
CA ASN A 662 12.86 -17.88 24.48
C ASN A 662 11.84 -16.79 24.12
N LEU A 663 11.59 -16.58 22.81
CA LEU A 663 10.71 -15.56 22.24
C LEU A 663 9.24 -15.96 22.30
N ASP A 664 8.94 -17.15 22.84
CA ASP A 664 7.58 -17.58 23.07
C ASP A 664 6.87 -16.55 23.94
N ASN A 665 5.77 -16.01 23.40
CA ASN A 665 4.92 -14.99 24.00
C ASN A 665 5.56 -13.58 24.17
N ALA A 666 6.67 -13.29 23.47
CA ALA A 666 7.22 -11.93 23.45
C ALA A 666 6.31 -10.97 22.66
N LEU A 667 5.93 -9.85 23.29
CA LEU A 667 5.30 -8.73 22.59
C LEU A 667 6.35 -8.01 21.74
N VAL A 668 6.02 -7.71 20.49
CA VAL A 668 6.90 -6.98 19.59
C VAL A 668 6.21 -5.72 19.14
N VAL A 669 6.74 -4.57 19.57
CA VAL A 669 6.24 -3.25 19.17
C VAL A 669 7.16 -2.65 18.11
N SER A 670 6.62 -2.28 16.96
CA SER A 670 7.45 -1.73 15.87
C SER A 670 6.83 -0.52 15.18
N ASN A 671 7.64 0.49 14.89
CA ASN A 671 7.22 1.67 14.15
C ASN A 671 7.03 1.43 12.64
N PHE A 672 7.40 0.26 12.13
CA PHE A 672 7.10 -0.19 10.76
C PHE A 672 6.36 -1.53 10.76
N TYR A 673 5.63 -1.86 11.84
CA TYR A 673 4.97 -3.16 12.01
C TYR A 673 4.13 -3.58 10.79
N ALA A 674 3.46 -2.66 10.09
CA ALA A 674 2.68 -2.97 8.90
C ALA A 674 3.54 -3.59 7.79
N TYR A 675 4.72 -3.01 7.54
CA TYR A 675 5.70 -3.49 6.57
C TYR A 675 6.47 -4.73 7.04
N MET A 676 6.46 -4.98 8.35
CA MET A 676 7.06 -6.15 8.96
C MET A 676 6.18 -7.40 8.81
N ARG A 677 4.85 -7.26 8.72
CA ARG A 677 3.89 -8.38 8.63
C ARG A 677 4.17 -9.40 7.51
N PRO A 678 4.59 -9.03 6.28
CA PRO A 678 4.95 -10.02 5.25
C PRO A 678 6.18 -10.86 5.60
N TYR A 679 7.13 -10.29 6.35
CA TYR A 679 8.43 -10.89 6.68
C TYR A 679 8.49 -11.50 8.08
N ALA A 680 7.54 -11.16 8.95
CA ALA A 680 7.52 -11.64 10.33
C ALA A 680 7.31 -13.17 10.38
N PRO A 681 7.89 -13.88 11.36
CA PRO A 681 7.70 -15.31 11.54
C PRO A 681 6.24 -15.67 11.86
N ASP A 682 5.83 -16.90 11.54
CA ASP A 682 4.45 -17.37 11.69
C ASP A 682 3.93 -17.31 13.13
N TYR A 683 4.79 -17.52 14.13
CA TYR A 683 4.37 -17.52 15.54
C TYR A 683 3.85 -16.13 15.98
N LEU A 684 4.44 -15.02 15.51
CA LEU A 684 3.99 -13.66 15.83
C LEU A 684 2.64 -13.32 15.19
N ILE A 685 2.41 -13.83 13.98
CA ILE A 685 1.13 -13.66 13.29
C ILE A 685 0.06 -14.52 13.94
N LYS A 686 0.43 -15.73 14.40
CA LYS A 686 -0.47 -16.63 15.11
C LYS A 686 -0.88 -16.07 16.48
N SER A 687 0.03 -15.45 17.23
CA SER A 687 -0.27 -14.85 18.55
C SER A 687 -0.89 -13.45 18.47
N ASP A 688 -0.79 -12.76 17.33
CA ASP A 688 -1.11 -11.32 17.17
C ASP A 688 -0.22 -10.40 18.04
N TYR A 689 1.02 -10.80 18.34
CA TYR A 689 1.90 -10.05 19.24
C TYR A 689 2.78 -9.02 18.52
N LEU A 690 2.60 -8.84 17.21
CA LEU A 690 3.19 -7.75 16.45
C LEU A 690 2.29 -6.52 16.48
N LEU A 691 2.67 -5.51 17.27
CA LEU A 691 1.86 -4.36 17.60
C LEU A 691 2.49 -3.03 17.10
N PRO A 692 1.67 -2.03 16.73
CA PRO A 692 2.14 -0.66 16.51
C PRO A 692 2.58 0.02 17.81
N PRO A 693 3.35 1.13 17.74
CA PRO A 693 3.64 1.97 18.89
C PRO A 693 2.39 2.79 19.31
N PRO A 694 2.36 3.29 20.55
CA PRO A 694 1.38 4.27 21.00
C PRO A 694 1.37 5.56 20.19
N THR A 695 0.24 6.29 20.28
CA THR A 695 0.02 7.53 19.52
C THR A 695 0.91 8.69 19.99
N THR A 696 1.23 8.75 21.27
CA THR A 696 2.03 9.81 21.90
C THR A 696 3.23 9.24 22.66
N GLU A 697 4.28 10.04 22.83
CA GLU A 697 5.44 9.66 23.64
C GLU A 697 5.05 9.36 25.10
N GLU A 698 4.11 10.11 25.66
CA GLU A 698 3.67 9.91 27.04
C GLU A 698 3.01 8.54 27.21
N ASN A 699 2.10 8.17 26.30
CA ASN A 699 1.48 6.84 26.30
C ASN A 699 2.51 5.75 26.02
N PHE A 700 3.55 6.03 25.23
CA PHE A 700 4.67 5.12 25.04
C PHE A 700 5.48 4.91 26.30
N LYS A 701 5.87 5.97 27.02
CA LYS A 701 6.55 5.82 28.31
C LYS A 701 5.67 5.10 29.34
N LYS A 702 4.36 5.36 29.35
CA LYS A 702 3.38 4.60 30.16
C LYS A 702 3.37 3.13 29.79
N PHE A 703 3.38 2.79 28.49
CA PHE A 703 3.50 1.42 28.00
C PHE A 703 4.79 0.77 28.50
N LEU A 704 5.95 1.42 28.33
CA LEU A 704 7.24 0.87 28.76
C LEU A 704 7.28 0.56 30.27
N ARG A 705 6.58 1.34 31.10
CA ARG A 705 6.47 1.12 32.56
C ARG A 705 5.59 -0.06 32.97
N ILE A 706 4.77 -0.59 32.06
CA ILE A 706 3.87 -1.71 32.38
C ILE A 706 4.13 -2.93 31.50
N ALA A 707 4.87 -2.75 30.40
CA ALA A 707 5.11 -3.78 29.41
C ALA A 707 5.79 -4.99 30.07
N PRO A 708 5.36 -6.21 29.71
CA PRO A 708 6.00 -7.42 30.17
C PRO A 708 7.50 -7.44 29.89
N ASN A 709 8.26 -8.05 30.80
CA ASN A 709 9.64 -8.43 30.58
C ASN A 709 9.73 -9.30 29.31
N ASN A 710 10.82 -9.16 28.56
CA ASN A 710 11.02 -9.79 27.24
C ASN A 710 10.23 -9.15 26.07
N THR A 711 9.48 -8.07 26.30
CA THR A 711 8.91 -7.26 25.20
C THR A 711 10.04 -6.62 24.38
N LEU A 712 9.93 -6.69 23.06
CA LEU A 712 10.89 -6.14 22.12
C LEU A 712 10.34 -4.88 21.43
N LEU A 713 11.19 -3.88 21.28
CA LEU A 713 10.92 -2.69 20.48
C LEU A 713 11.80 -2.72 19.24
N VAL A 714 11.20 -2.80 18.05
CA VAL A 714 11.92 -2.89 16.78
C VAL A 714 11.73 -1.58 16.02
N ILE A 715 12.78 -0.76 15.96
CA ILE A 715 12.73 0.62 15.46
C ILE A 715 13.59 0.75 14.21
N SER A 716 12.98 1.25 13.13
CA SER A 716 13.65 1.63 11.88
C SER A 716 13.64 3.16 11.71
N HIS A 717 14.66 3.70 11.04
CA HIS A 717 14.68 5.09 10.57
C HIS A 717 14.40 5.20 9.05
N ASP A 718 14.21 4.09 8.32
CA ASP A 718 13.97 4.10 6.88
C ASP A 718 12.64 4.82 6.56
N PRO A 719 12.68 5.98 5.86
CA PRO A 719 11.47 6.75 5.57
C PRO A 719 10.48 6.00 4.67
N ALA A 720 10.92 5.03 3.88
CA ALA A 720 10.07 4.28 2.96
C ALA A 720 9.04 3.38 3.68
N ILE A 721 9.35 2.92 4.89
CA ILE A 721 8.52 2.00 5.69
C ILE A 721 7.98 2.63 6.99
N THR A 722 8.43 3.85 7.33
CA THR A 722 8.09 4.53 8.59
C THR A 722 7.31 5.84 8.40
N TRP A 723 6.73 6.07 7.22
CA TRP A 723 5.90 7.26 6.96
C TRP A 723 4.47 7.12 7.49
N ARG A 724 4.00 5.87 7.66
CA ARG A 724 2.69 5.52 8.21
C ARG A 724 2.81 5.44 9.74
N GLU A 725 1.72 5.60 10.48
CA GLU A 725 1.60 5.44 11.96
C GLU A 725 1.81 6.68 12.84
N TYR A 726 0.93 6.83 13.83
CA TYR A 726 0.92 7.97 14.75
C TYR A 726 2.22 8.09 15.54
N GLY A 727 2.76 6.96 16.02
CA GLY A 727 3.96 6.94 16.85
C GLY A 727 5.26 7.32 16.12
N ASN A 728 5.26 7.36 14.79
CA ASN A 728 6.45 7.73 14.01
C ASN A 728 6.89 9.18 14.19
N ARG A 729 6.04 10.05 14.74
CA ARG A 729 6.38 11.44 15.05
C ARG A 729 7.45 11.57 16.14
N TYR A 730 7.48 10.65 17.10
CA TYR A 730 8.40 10.72 18.24
C TYR A 730 9.39 9.55 18.27
N ILE A 731 8.98 8.34 17.87
CA ILE A 731 9.75 7.12 18.14
C ILE A 731 11.07 7.05 17.35
N LYS A 732 11.14 7.69 16.18
CA LYS A 732 12.33 7.68 15.31
C LYS A 732 13.56 8.27 15.98
N ARG A 733 13.41 9.23 16.90
CA ARG A 733 14.58 9.82 17.60
C ARG A 733 15.34 8.78 18.43
N TYR A 734 14.65 7.74 18.91
CA TYR A 734 15.28 6.68 19.69
C TYR A 734 16.17 5.76 18.84
N SER A 735 16.02 5.75 17.51
CA SER A 735 16.97 5.05 16.63
C SER A 735 18.41 5.58 16.73
N LYS A 736 18.60 6.81 17.25
CA LYS A 736 19.92 7.41 17.47
C LYS A 736 20.52 7.12 18.85
N SER A 737 19.79 6.46 19.74
CA SER A 737 20.22 6.16 21.11
C SER A 737 20.40 4.65 21.31
N ASP A 738 21.23 4.27 22.28
CA ASP A 738 21.37 2.87 22.73
C ASP A 738 20.55 2.57 23.99
N LEU A 739 19.89 3.61 24.52
CA LEU A 739 18.97 3.53 25.65
C LEU A 739 17.74 4.41 25.36
N ILE A 740 16.55 3.90 25.68
CA ILE A 740 15.34 4.72 25.77
C ILE A 740 15.15 5.13 27.23
N PRO A 741 15.47 6.38 27.61
CA PRO A 741 15.40 6.83 29.00
C PRO A 741 13.93 6.96 29.43
N LEU A 742 13.62 6.43 30.61
CA LEU A 742 12.31 6.54 31.26
C LEU A 742 12.37 7.49 32.44
N GLU A 743 13.24 7.18 33.38
CA GLU A 743 13.37 7.92 34.64
C GLU A 743 14.84 8.09 34.97
N PRO A 744 15.27 9.29 35.38
CA PRO A 744 16.61 9.47 35.87
C PRO A 744 16.83 8.70 37.16
N LYS A 745 18.05 8.17 37.34
CA LYS A 745 18.43 7.50 38.58
C LYS A 745 18.54 8.53 39.70
N ARG A 746 18.23 8.11 40.93
CA ARG A 746 18.35 8.96 42.14
C ARG A 746 19.76 9.01 42.72
N GLU A 747 20.70 8.29 42.12
CA GLU A 747 22.12 8.35 42.45
C GLU A 747 22.85 9.31 41.51
N ARG A 748 23.80 10.08 42.04
CA ARG A 748 24.67 10.93 41.23
C ARG A 748 25.73 10.04 40.56
N ILE A 749 25.60 9.83 39.27
CA ILE A 749 26.62 9.11 38.48
C ILE A 749 27.61 10.14 37.93
N ILE A 750 28.86 10.02 38.35
CA ILE A 750 29.94 10.92 37.99
C ILE A 750 30.92 10.16 37.10
N TYR A 751 31.42 10.83 36.08
CA TYR A 751 32.39 10.30 35.13
C TYR A 751 33.74 11.02 35.24
N ASP A 752 34.80 10.39 34.74
CA ASP A 752 36.14 10.98 34.71
C ASP A 752 36.19 12.26 33.85
N GLY A 753 37.13 13.15 34.17
CA GLY A 753 37.32 14.43 33.48
C GLY A 753 36.53 15.60 34.07
N LEU A 754 36.09 15.50 35.32
CA LEU A 754 35.33 16.54 36.00
C LEU A 754 36.17 17.81 36.23
N LEU A 755 35.71 18.95 35.70
CA LEU A 755 36.30 20.29 35.89
C LEU A 755 35.62 21.10 36.98
N LEU A 756 34.32 20.88 37.15
CA LEU A 756 33.49 21.60 38.12
C LEU A 756 32.33 20.70 38.56
N ASP A 757 32.11 20.54 39.87
CA ASP A 757 30.92 19.89 40.44
C ASP A 757 30.34 20.76 41.55
N LEU A 758 29.26 21.48 41.23
CA LEU A 758 28.55 22.36 42.14
C LEU A 758 27.23 21.74 42.56
N ARG A 759 27.08 21.54 43.87
CA ARG A 759 25.81 21.23 44.52
C ARG A 759 25.26 22.49 45.13
N LEU A 760 24.38 23.19 44.41
CA LEU A 760 23.97 24.52 44.82
C LEU A 760 23.22 24.52 46.17
N GLY A 761 22.47 23.46 46.48
CA GLY A 761 21.76 23.32 47.75
C GLY A 761 22.64 23.03 48.97
N ASP A 762 23.93 22.74 48.79
CA ASP A 762 24.90 22.61 49.90
C ASP A 762 25.42 23.99 50.36
N SER A 763 24.78 25.09 49.93
CA SER A 763 25.27 26.43 50.21
C SER A 763 25.29 26.77 51.70
N VAL A 764 26.43 27.26 52.18
CA VAL A 764 26.58 27.79 53.54
C VAL A 764 26.98 29.26 53.43
N ASN A 765 26.19 30.17 54.00
CA ASN A 765 26.40 31.62 53.91
C ASN A 765 26.58 32.14 52.46
N GLY A 766 25.87 31.55 51.50
CA GLY A 766 25.95 31.93 50.07
C GLY A 766 27.17 31.37 49.33
N LEU A 767 27.92 30.44 49.93
CA LEU A 767 29.11 29.81 49.32
C LEU A 767 28.86 28.32 49.05
N VAL A 768 29.28 27.85 47.89
CA VAL A 768 29.29 26.43 47.50
C VAL A 768 30.69 26.06 47.03
N HIS A 769 31.30 25.09 47.71
CA HIS A 769 32.62 24.58 47.34
C HIS A 769 32.52 23.53 46.23
N ASP A 770 33.42 23.63 45.25
CA ASP A 770 33.57 22.66 44.17
C ASP A 770 34.01 21.29 44.69
N LYS A 771 33.34 20.24 44.21
CA LYS A 771 33.65 18.85 44.54
C LYS A 771 34.49 18.13 43.48
N SER A 772 34.91 18.81 42.42
CA SER A 772 35.75 18.23 41.35
C SER A 772 37.22 18.02 41.74
N GLY A 773 37.69 18.70 42.79
CA GLY A 773 39.10 18.72 43.18
C GLY A 773 39.90 19.89 42.61
N ASN A 774 39.30 20.74 41.77
CA ASN A 774 39.94 21.93 41.18
C ASN A 774 39.79 23.21 42.04
N ASN A 775 39.21 23.09 43.23
CA ASN A 775 39.09 24.15 44.24
C ASN A 775 38.40 25.44 43.79
N TYR A 776 37.47 25.37 42.83
CA TYR A 776 36.60 26.52 42.53
C TYR A 776 35.66 26.83 43.70
N THR A 777 35.32 28.10 43.88
CA THR A 777 34.28 28.53 44.83
C THR A 777 33.17 29.22 44.08
N CYS A 778 31.95 28.73 44.26
CA CYS A 778 30.74 29.32 43.69
C CYS A 778 30.08 30.22 44.73
N PHE A 779 29.75 31.44 44.32
CA PHE A 779 29.06 32.44 45.14
C PHE A 779 27.62 32.58 44.66
N ILE A 780 26.67 32.49 45.58
CA ILE A 780 25.25 32.63 45.30
C ILE A 780 24.79 34.02 45.78
N ASN A 781 24.29 34.83 44.85
CA ASN A 781 23.72 36.13 45.10
C ASN A 781 22.19 36.02 45.20
N GLY A 782 21.69 35.80 46.41
CA GLY A 782 20.27 35.59 46.70
C GLY A 782 19.85 34.12 46.59
N GLY A 783 18.54 33.88 46.43
CA GLY A 783 17.97 32.55 46.25
C GLY A 783 17.67 31.81 47.55
N LYS A 784 16.70 30.89 47.50
CA LYS A 784 16.23 30.11 48.67
C LYS A 784 16.57 28.64 48.53
N ILE A 785 17.07 28.03 49.60
CA ILE A 785 17.27 26.58 49.68
C ILE A 785 15.89 25.90 49.75
N VAL A 786 15.64 24.98 48.83
CA VAL A 786 14.39 24.21 48.73
C VAL A 786 14.69 22.75 48.42
N ASN A 787 13.69 21.87 48.52
CA ASN A 787 13.86 20.46 48.15
C ASN A 787 14.16 20.32 46.64
N GLY A 788 15.21 19.55 46.35
CA GLY A 788 15.76 19.21 45.05
C GLY A 788 15.35 17.84 44.52
N PHE A 789 15.98 17.40 43.44
CA PHE A 789 15.88 16.06 42.87
C PHE A 789 16.78 15.04 43.59
N PHE A 790 18.03 15.40 43.91
CA PHE A 790 18.99 14.56 44.65
C PHE A 790 19.08 14.88 46.15
N GLY A 791 18.67 16.08 46.55
CA GLY A 791 18.74 16.58 47.91
C GLY A 791 18.12 17.97 48.01
N ASN A 792 18.95 19.00 48.12
CA ASN A 792 18.54 20.41 48.18
C ASN A 792 18.91 21.12 46.87
N ALA A 793 18.06 22.07 46.45
CA ALA A 793 18.27 22.95 45.30
C ALA A 793 18.20 24.41 45.73
N ILE A 794 18.64 25.31 44.85
CA ILE A 794 18.46 26.76 45.01
C ILE A 794 17.35 27.23 44.07
N GLN A 795 16.36 27.91 44.63
CA GLN A 795 15.28 28.58 43.93
C GLN A 795 15.67 30.04 43.64
N PHE A 796 15.61 30.44 42.37
CA PHE A 796 15.88 31.77 41.85
C PHE A 796 14.58 32.49 41.46
N ASP A 797 14.50 33.79 41.77
CA ASP A 797 13.33 34.64 41.53
C ASP A 797 13.07 35.00 40.06
N GLY A 798 14.07 34.85 39.18
CA GLY A 798 13.99 35.22 37.78
C GLY A 798 14.01 36.73 37.51
N GLU A 799 14.41 37.54 38.50
CA GLU A 799 14.55 39.00 38.39
C GLU A 799 15.98 39.50 38.64
N LYS A 800 16.67 38.99 39.67
CA LYS A 800 18.01 39.48 40.05
C LYS A 800 18.95 38.44 40.67
N GLU A 801 18.44 37.27 41.04
CA GLU A 801 19.21 36.25 41.76
C GLU A 801 20.01 35.36 40.78
N TYR A 802 21.26 35.03 41.15
CA TYR A 802 22.14 34.18 40.33
C TYR A 802 23.26 33.57 41.17
N ALA A 803 23.95 32.57 40.63
CA ALA A 803 25.21 32.07 41.17
C ALA A 803 26.37 32.30 40.20
N PHE A 804 27.61 32.37 40.70
CA PHE A 804 28.77 32.57 39.83
C PHE A 804 30.06 31.93 40.32
N VAL A 805 30.92 31.55 39.37
CA VAL A 805 32.29 31.08 39.58
C VAL A 805 33.26 32.02 38.86
N SER A 806 34.21 32.57 39.60
CA SER A 806 35.26 33.43 39.04
C SER A 806 36.35 32.60 38.35
N ASN A 807 37.00 33.18 37.33
CA ASN A 807 38.17 32.60 36.65
C ASN A 807 37.97 31.17 36.10
N PHE A 808 36.76 30.84 35.66
CA PHE A 808 36.48 29.57 34.99
C PHE A 808 36.61 29.70 33.46
N GLU A 809 37.26 28.73 32.82
CA GLU A 809 37.49 28.69 31.37
C GLU A 809 37.05 27.32 30.81
N PHE A 810 36.37 27.31 29.66
CA PHE A 810 36.05 26.05 28.99
C PHE A 810 37.19 25.62 28.05
N PRO A 811 37.60 24.34 28.06
CA PRO A 811 38.49 23.80 27.04
C PRO A 811 37.82 23.76 25.65
N ASP A 812 38.57 23.32 24.63
CA ASP A 812 38.02 23.16 23.28
C ASP A 812 36.96 22.03 23.20
N GLU A 813 37.08 21.00 24.05
CA GLU A 813 36.14 19.89 24.19
C GLU A 813 35.61 19.82 25.62
N TYR A 814 34.30 19.77 25.81
CA TYR A 814 33.70 19.77 27.13
C TYR A 814 32.29 19.19 27.15
N SER A 815 31.79 18.93 28.36
CA SER A 815 30.37 18.67 28.60
C SER A 815 29.84 19.50 29.74
N VAL A 816 28.62 20.00 29.63
CA VAL A 816 27.92 20.75 30.68
C VAL A 816 26.64 20.04 31.04
N GLU A 817 26.49 19.63 32.29
CA GLU A 817 25.30 19.00 32.86
C GLU A 817 24.62 19.97 33.84
N ILE A 818 23.32 20.21 33.67
CA ILE A 818 22.53 21.07 34.56
C ILE A 818 21.22 20.37 34.91
N TRP A 819 20.95 20.26 36.21
CA TRP A 819 19.65 19.85 36.76
C TRP A 819 18.84 21.08 37.14
N PHE A 820 17.68 21.26 36.51
CA PHE A 820 16.82 22.42 36.74
C PHE A 820 15.32 22.06 36.77
N MET A 821 14.54 22.92 37.41
CA MET A 821 13.07 22.93 37.36
C MET A 821 12.60 24.35 37.08
N LEU A 822 11.81 24.53 36.03
CA LEU A 822 11.24 25.84 35.71
C LEU A 822 9.93 26.05 36.48
N GLU A 823 9.72 27.21 37.09
CA GLU A 823 8.51 27.50 37.89
C GLU A 823 7.53 28.46 37.19
N LYS A 824 7.95 29.07 36.08
CA LYS A 824 7.12 29.95 35.24
C LYS A 824 7.00 29.38 33.83
N GLU A 825 5.81 29.41 33.21
CA GLU A 825 5.64 28.85 31.87
C GLU A 825 6.51 29.60 30.85
N PRO A 826 7.15 28.90 29.90
CA PRO A 826 7.99 29.57 28.90
C PRO A 826 7.26 30.69 28.15
N VAL A 827 5.98 30.49 27.80
CA VAL A 827 5.18 31.49 27.08
C VAL A 827 5.06 32.81 27.86
N ASP A 828 5.11 32.76 29.19
CA ASP A 828 5.01 33.94 30.06
C ASP A 828 6.31 34.75 30.13
N PHE A 829 7.39 34.30 29.47
CA PHE A 829 8.59 35.10 29.30
C PHE A 829 8.34 36.26 28.33
N GLY A 830 7.42 36.07 27.37
CA GLY A 830 7.05 37.06 26.38
C GLY A 830 7.98 37.16 25.18
N PHE A 831 7.80 38.23 24.40
CA PHE A 831 8.59 38.58 23.24
C PHE A 831 9.05 40.04 23.39
N TYR A 832 10.21 40.36 22.82
CA TYR A 832 10.63 41.74 22.64
C TYR A 832 9.73 42.45 21.62
N ASP A 833 9.76 43.78 21.58
CA ASP A 833 8.97 44.60 20.64
C ASP A 833 9.29 44.29 19.16
N ASP A 834 10.47 43.75 18.87
CA ASP A 834 10.89 43.29 17.55
C ASP A 834 10.43 41.86 17.21
N GLY A 835 9.60 41.25 18.07
CA GLY A 835 9.04 39.91 17.92
C GLY A 835 9.99 38.77 18.30
N LYS A 836 11.20 39.05 18.80
CA LYS A 836 12.13 37.99 19.24
C LYS A 836 11.70 37.37 20.59
N PRO A 837 11.80 36.04 20.76
CA PRO A 837 11.42 35.40 22.01
C PRO A 837 12.37 35.80 23.14
N ILE A 838 11.80 36.19 24.29
CA ILE A 838 12.58 36.42 25.51
C ILE A 838 13.14 35.08 26.00
N SER A 839 14.38 35.10 26.49
CA SER A 839 15.11 33.90 26.88
C SER A 839 15.61 34.00 28.32
N LYS A 840 15.57 32.89 29.06
CA LYS A 840 16.06 32.78 30.44
C LYS A 840 17.31 31.90 30.52
N ALA A 841 18.39 32.42 31.10
CA ALA A 841 19.70 31.75 31.08
C ALA A 841 19.83 30.68 32.16
N LEU A 842 20.18 29.45 31.78
CA LEU A 842 20.58 28.40 32.72
C LEU A 842 22.05 28.59 33.13
N LEU A 843 22.92 28.83 32.14
CA LEU A 843 24.35 29.04 32.32
C LEU A 843 24.87 29.96 31.21
N ALA A 844 25.73 30.91 31.57
CA ALA A 844 26.36 31.81 30.61
C ALA A 844 27.80 32.16 31.02
N LYS A 845 28.70 32.16 30.04
CA LYS A 845 30.07 32.65 30.14
C LYS A 845 30.36 33.56 28.96
N ARG A 846 30.90 34.74 29.27
CA ARG A 846 31.12 35.85 28.33
C ARG A 846 32.44 36.57 28.61
N TYR A 847 32.82 37.44 27.68
CA TYR A 847 33.97 38.35 27.77
C TYR A 847 33.59 39.66 27.10
N TYR A 848 33.43 40.76 27.84
CA TYR A 848 33.16 42.10 27.30
C TYR A 848 32.11 42.12 26.15
N GLY A 849 31.00 41.39 26.34
CA GLY A 849 29.93 41.27 25.35
C GLY A 849 30.04 40.09 24.35
N TYR A 850 31.20 39.46 24.21
CA TYR A 850 31.40 38.22 23.45
C TYR A 850 30.87 37.00 24.20
N VAL A 851 30.38 36.00 23.47
CA VAL A 851 29.73 34.80 24.01
C VAL A 851 30.68 33.62 23.88
N GLU A 852 31.21 33.13 25.00
CA GLU A 852 31.93 31.85 25.04
C GLU A 852 30.92 30.71 24.97
N LEU A 853 29.98 30.69 25.91
CA LEU A 853 28.88 29.74 25.94
C LEU A 853 27.66 30.35 26.62
N MET A 854 26.49 30.19 26.02
CA MET A 854 25.21 30.44 26.67
C MET A 854 24.27 29.25 26.45
N ILE A 855 23.64 28.80 27.53
CA ILE A 855 22.55 27.82 27.53
C ILE A 855 21.33 28.52 28.12
N PHE A 856 20.26 28.62 27.34
CA PHE A 856 19.05 29.34 27.73
C PHE A 856 17.78 28.67 27.24
N ILE A 857 16.66 29.00 27.88
CA ILE A 857 15.32 28.54 27.55
C ILE A 857 14.55 29.70 26.91
N THR A 858 14.02 29.49 25.70
CA THR A 858 13.23 30.51 24.99
C THR A 858 11.78 30.53 25.46
N SER A 859 11.04 31.60 25.14
CA SER A 859 9.60 31.70 25.44
C SER A 859 8.74 30.65 24.72
N GLU A 860 9.29 29.98 23.72
CA GLU A 860 8.64 28.87 23.01
C GLU A 860 8.95 27.50 23.64
N GLY A 861 9.67 27.47 24.76
CA GLY A 861 10.02 26.24 25.48
C GLY A 861 11.12 25.42 24.81
N GLU A 862 11.97 26.06 24.00
CA GLU A 862 13.16 25.45 23.40
C GLU A 862 14.38 25.66 24.33
N ILE A 863 15.28 24.68 24.39
CA ILE A 863 16.64 24.89 24.88
C ILE A 863 17.50 25.32 23.70
N ARG A 864 18.24 26.42 23.87
CA ARG A 864 19.24 26.89 22.90
C ARG A 864 20.61 26.94 23.55
N ALA A 865 21.60 26.36 22.86
CA ALA A 865 23.01 26.45 23.23
C ALA A 865 23.76 27.20 22.12
N LEU A 866 24.40 28.31 22.48
CA LEU A 866 25.13 29.19 21.56
C LEU A 866 26.56 29.38 22.05
N ALA A 867 27.53 29.13 21.18
CA ALA A 867 28.94 29.44 21.40
C ALA A 867 29.50 30.20 20.20
N LYS A 868 30.51 31.05 20.44
CA LYS A 868 31.23 31.78 19.39
C LYS A 868 32.74 31.57 19.50
N ASN A 869 33.40 31.74 18.37
CA ASN A 869 34.87 31.72 18.28
C ASN A 869 35.46 33.07 18.71
N GLU A 870 36.79 33.12 18.81
CA GLU A 870 37.58 34.35 19.05
C GLU A 870 37.22 35.50 18.12
N ASN A 871 37.02 35.22 16.82
CA ASN A 871 36.64 36.22 15.83
C ASN A 871 35.14 36.58 15.84
N ASN A 872 34.39 36.19 16.89
CA ASN A 872 32.95 36.39 17.06
C ASN A 872 32.05 35.66 16.03
N SER A 873 32.62 34.80 15.17
CA SER A 873 31.81 33.92 14.32
C SER A 873 31.11 32.86 15.17
N ILE A 874 29.93 32.40 14.74
CA ILE A 874 29.20 31.33 15.44
C ILE A 874 30.02 30.04 15.39
N ARG A 875 30.34 29.49 16.57
CA ARG A 875 31.00 28.18 16.72
C ARG A 875 29.98 27.05 16.56
N PHE A 876 28.84 27.20 17.24
CA PHE A 876 27.62 26.43 17.05
C PHE A 876 26.40 27.18 17.60
N ASP A 877 25.22 26.94 17.02
CA ASP A 877 23.91 27.42 17.50
C ASP A 877 22.89 26.28 17.41
N LEU A 878 22.68 25.61 18.54
CA LEU A 878 21.79 24.45 18.63
C LEU A 878 20.45 24.86 19.24
N ARG A 879 19.34 24.36 18.67
CA ARG A 879 17.99 24.55 19.20
C ARG A 879 17.27 23.21 19.31
N SER A 880 16.66 22.95 20.46
CA SER A 880 15.74 21.82 20.62
C SER A 880 14.37 22.14 19.99
N PRO A 881 13.54 21.14 19.69
CA PRO A 881 12.12 21.38 19.36
C PRO A 881 11.38 22.21 20.43
N LYS A 882 10.36 22.98 19.98
CA LYS A 882 9.49 23.80 20.84
C LYS A 882 8.65 22.98 21.81
N GLY A 883 8.36 23.56 22.98
CA GLY A 883 7.43 23.00 23.97
C GLY A 883 7.92 21.76 24.73
N LEU A 884 9.22 21.45 24.69
CA LEU A 884 9.82 20.31 25.38
C LEU A 884 9.95 20.51 26.90
N ILE A 885 10.11 21.77 27.33
CA ILE A 885 10.20 22.12 28.75
C ILE A 885 8.79 22.30 29.33
N LYS A 886 8.55 21.68 30.49
CA LYS A 886 7.30 21.82 31.25
C LYS A 886 7.62 22.38 32.62
N THR A 887 6.77 23.28 33.11
CA THR A 887 6.93 23.84 34.45
C THR A 887 6.74 22.77 35.52
N ASN A 888 7.33 23.01 36.69
CA ASN A 888 7.19 22.19 37.88
C ASN A 888 7.63 20.72 37.68
N ARG A 889 8.57 20.49 36.75
CA ARG A 889 9.21 19.19 36.50
C ARG A 889 10.72 19.36 36.48
N TRP A 890 11.44 18.41 37.08
CA TRP A 890 12.88 18.33 36.98
C TRP A 890 13.29 17.91 35.56
N HIS A 891 14.28 18.62 35.04
CA HIS A 891 14.91 18.39 33.76
C HIS A 891 16.42 18.31 33.95
N GLN A 892 17.05 17.38 33.24
CA GLN A 892 18.50 17.36 33.06
C GLN A 892 18.81 17.77 31.63
N VAL A 893 19.59 18.83 31.46
CA VAL A 893 20.18 19.18 30.18
C VAL A 893 21.66 18.85 30.20
N ILE A 894 22.15 18.18 29.14
CA ILE A 894 23.57 17.93 28.92
C ILE A 894 23.95 18.46 27.54
N LEU A 895 24.88 19.40 27.49
CA LEU A 895 25.56 19.81 26.27
C LEU A 895 26.88 19.05 26.19
N THR A 896 27.18 18.42 25.05
CA THR A 896 28.49 17.78 24.81
C THR A 896 29.13 18.39 23.57
N VAL A 897 30.43 18.65 23.61
CA VAL A 897 31.23 19.25 22.53
C VAL A 897 32.52 18.44 22.38
N ASP A 898 32.71 17.80 21.23
CA ASP A 898 33.87 16.93 20.92
C ASP A 898 34.84 17.55 19.90
N GLY A 899 34.78 18.87 19.72
CA GLY A 899 35.60 19.60 18.75
C GLY A 899 35.14 19.49 17.30
N GLN A 900 34.30 18.51 16.95
CA GLN A 900 33.70 18.37 15.60
C GLN A 900 32.19 18.58 15.61
N SER A 901 31.52 18.17 16.68
CA SER A 901 30.08 18.19 16.86
C SER A 901 29.70 18.67 18.25
N ALA A 902 28.57 19.37 18.31
CA ALA A 902 27.93 19.78 19.55
C ALA A 902 26.54 19.15 19.61
N LYS A 903 26.16 18.61 20.78
CA LYS A 903 24.91 17.87 20.98
C LYS A 903 24.21 18.31 22.27
N ILE A 904 22.89 18.50 22.19
CA ILE A 904 22.04 18.73 23.37
C ILE A 904 21.27 17.45 23.67
N TYR A 905 21.43 16.95 24.89
CA TYR A 905 20.61 15.93 25.48
C TYR A 905 19.66 16.55 26.51
N LEU A 906 18.37 16.22 26.43
CA LEU A 906 17.38 16.59 27.43
C LEU A 906 16.77 15.31 27.98
N ASN A 907 16.84 15.13 29.29
CA ASN A 907 16.34 13.94 29.99
C ASN A 907 16.89 12.64 29.38
N GLY A 908 18.20 12.61 29.11
CA GLY A 908 18.93 11.48 28.53
C GLY A 908 18.71 11.25 27.03
N SER A 909 17.82 12.00 26.38
CA SER A 909 17.52 11.87 24.94
C SER A 909 18.20 12.96 24.12
N LEU A 910 18.84 12.60 23.01
CA LEU A 910 19.38 13.58 22.05
C LEU A 910 18.24 14.38 21.41
N VAL A 911 18.27 15.71 21.56
CA VAL A 911 17.24 16.63 21.04
C VAL A 911 17.75 17.64 20.01
N SER A 912 19.06 17.88 19.94
CA SER A 912 19.68 18.75 18.93
C SER A 912 21.15 18.36 18.69
N GLU A 913 21.63 18.54 17.47
CA GLU A 913 23.01 18.24 17.05
C GLU A 913 23.42 19.22 15.94
N GLY A 914 24.69 19.62 15.93
CA GLY A 914 25.25 20.49 14.90
C GLY A 914 26.77 20.43 14.86
N THR A 915 27.36 20.94 13.79
CA THR A 915 28.81 21.00 13.59
C THR A 915 29.45 22.08 14.44
N VAL A 916 30.64 21.80 14.97
CA VAL A 916 31.51 22.77 15.63
C VAL A 916 32.50 23.30 14.61
N ILE A 917 32.66 24.62 14.54
CA ILE A 917 33.58 25.27 13.60
C ILE A 917 34.53 26.16 14.41
N GLY A 918 35.83 25.84 14.42
CA GLY A 918 36.86 26.63 15.12
C GLY A 918 37.07 26.24 16.59
N SER A 919 37.98 26.96 17.25
CA SER A 919 38.35 26.78 18.66
C SER A 919 37.47 27.61 19.59
N ASN A 920 37.45 27.21 20.87
CA ASN A 920 36.80 27.99 21.91
C ASN A 920 37.56 29.30 22.17
N LEU A 921 36.85 30.29 22.72
CA LEU A 921 37.46 31.50 23.27
C LEU A 921 38.33 31.15 24.48
N ARG A 922 39.56 31.66 24.54
CA ARG A 922 40.48 31.47 25.67
C ARG A 922 40.61 32.72 26.54
N LEU A 923 40.62 32.51 27.86
CA LEU A 923 40.58 33.53 28.90
C LEU A 923 41.90 34.32 29.02
N ASN A 924 43.01 33.72 28.56
CA ASN A 924 44.36 34.32 28.59
C ASN A 924 44.62 35.37 27.51
N ASP A 925 43.77 35.44 26.48
CA ASP A 925 43.95 36.37 25.35
C ASP A 925 43.31 37.74 25.61
N TYR A 926 42.64 37.91 26.75
CA TYR A 926 41.92 39.14 27.14
C TYR A 926 42.45 39.72 28.46
N PRO A 927 42.44 41.07 28.62
CA PRO A 927 42.80 41.74 29.87
C PRO A 927 41.96 41.26 31.05
N GLU A 928 42.52 41.26 32.26
CA GLU A 928 41.77 40.86 33.47
C GLU A 928 40.51 41.70 33.70
N SER A 929 40.50 42.96 33.25
CA SER A 929 39.31 43.86 33.31
C SER A 929 38.12 43.35 32.50
N ASP A 930 38.35 42.48 31.52
CA ASP A 930 37.38 42.07 30.52
C ASP A 930 36.87 40.63 30.76
N ARG A 931 37.40 39.96 31.80
CA ARG A 931 37.05 38.59 32.19
C ARG A 931 35.78 38.59 33.04
N GLU A 932 34.69 38.06 32.49
CA GLU A 932 33.45 37.86 33.26
C GLU A 932 33.39 36.46 33.90
N SER A 933 32.79 36.37 35.09
CA SER A 933 32.56 35.09 35.80
C SER A 933 31.61 34.17 35.02
N LEU A 934 31.76 32.85 35.17
CA LEU A 934 30.73 31.89 34.77
C LEU A 934 29.47 32.13 35.61
N LYS A 935 28.36 32.52 34.99
CA LYS A 935 27.06 32.73 35.65
C LYS A 935 26.18 31.50 35.51
N ILE A 936 25.47 31.18 36.58
CA ILE A 936 24.40 30.18 36.66
C ILE A 936 23.11 30.93 37.02
N GLY A 937 22.06 30.75 36.23
CA GLY A 937 20.79 31.46 36.39
C GLY A 937 20.75 32.89 35.84
N ALA A 938 21.80 33.36 35.13
CA ALA A 938 21.88 34.69 34.52
C ALA A 938 22.76 34.72 33.25
N ASP A 939 22.68 35.78 32.45
CA ASP A 939 23.20 35.90 31.08
C ASP A 939 24.63 36.46 30.94
N GLY A 940 25.37 36.57 32.05
CA GLY A 940 26.76 37.03 32.08
C GLY A 940 26.97 38.53 32.27
N THR A 941 26.17 39.39 31.61
CA THR A 941 26.49 40.83 31.44
C THR A 941 25.48 41.81 32.03
N SER A 942 24.23 41.41 32.32
CA SER A 942 23.18 42.42 32.51
C SER A 942 22.65 42.52 33.93
N ILE A 943 23.29 43.40 34.72
CA ILE A 943 22.66 44.03 35.89
C ILE A 943 21.53 45.01 35.42
N PHE A 944 21.39 45.24 34.11
CA PHE A 944 20.52 46.27 33.52
C PHE A 944 19.32 45.75 32.70
N MET A 945 19.20 44.45 32.42
CA MET A 945 18.04 43.86 31.73
C MET A 945 17.40 42.77 32.60
N LYS A 946 16.24 43.09 33.17
CA LYS A 946 15.40 42.21 34.00
C LYS A 946 15.01 40.87 33.33
N TYR A 947 15.26 40.74 32.03
CA TYR A 947 14.75 39.66 31.20
C TYR A 947 15.61 38.38 31.21
N GLY A 948 16.91 38.42 31.57
CA GLY A 948 17.82 37.27 31.43
C GLY A 948 17.86 36.24 32.57
N TYR A 949 17.27 36.56 33.74
CA TYR A 949 17.37 35.74 34.96
C TYR A 949 16.43 34.53 34.97
N PHE A 950 16.91 33.39 35.46
CA PHE A 950 16.19 32.12 35.50
C PHE A 950 15.11 32.08 36.59
N PRO A 951 13.81 31.88 36.24
CA PRO A 951 12.73 31.78 37.22
C PRO A 951 12.46 30.31 37.59
N GLY A 952 13.23 29.76 38.54
CA GLY A 952 13.06 28.37 38.94
C GLY A 952 14.18 27.83 39.82
N ARG A 953 14.29 26.51 39.91
CA ARG A 953 15.25 25.80 40.75
C ARG A 953 16.40 25.23 39.95
N ILE A 954 17.62 25.35 40.45
CA ILE A 954 18.81 24.62 39.94
C ILE A 954 19.45 23.91 41.13
N GLU A 955 19.80 22.64 40.93
CA GLU A 955 20.40 21.82 41.98
C GLU A 955 21.87 21.52 41.69
N ASP A 956 22.13 20.77 40.62
CA ASP A 956 23.45 20.27 40.27
C ASP A 956 23.92 20.90 38.96
N VAL A 957 25.14 21.42 38.97
CA VAL A 957 25.86 21.89 37.77
C VAL A 957 27.21 21.19 37.71
N ARG A 958 27.45 20.44 36.63
CA ARG A 958 28.73 19.77 36.38
C ARG A 958 29.31 20.16 35.03
N ILE A 959 30.63 20.31 34.99
CA ILE A 959 31.37 20.54 33.75
C ILE A 959 32.49 19.50 33.67
N TYR A 960 32.66 18.90 32.49
CA TYR A 960 33.70 17.92 32.19
C TYR A 960 34.64 18.48 31.10
N ASN A 961 35.92 18.15 31.15
CA ASN A 961 36.95 18.52 30.15
C ASN A 961 36.95 17.64 28.88
N ARG A 962 35.85 16.93 28.65
CA ARG A 962 35.67 16.05 27.51
C ARG A 962 34.20 15.95 27.14
N SER A 963 33.94 15.46 25.93
CA SER A 963 32.60 15.06 25.51
C SER A 963 32.15 13.77 26.21
N LEU A 964 31.03 13.80 26.93
CA LEU A 964 30.37 12.61 27.45
C LEU A 964 29.74 11.84 26.30
N THR A 965 29.87 10.52 26.33
CA THR A 965 29.26 9.66 25.32
C THR A 965 27.76 9.48 25.56
N SER A 966 27.01 9.15 24.51
CA SER A 966 25.57 8.80 24.63
C SER A 966 25.33 7.66 25.61
N LYS A 967 26.27 6.71 25.72
CA LYS A 967 26.21 5.57 26.64
C LYS A 967 26.38 6.03 28.10
N GLU A 968 27.33 6.92 28.37
CA GLU A 968 27.52 7.50 29.71
C GLU A 968 26.29 8.31 30.15
N ILE A 969 25.76 9.16 29.27
CA ILE A 969 24.52 9.91 29.55
C ILE A 969 23.36 8.94 29.77
N GLY A 970 23.22 7.91 28.95
CA GLY A 970 22.19 6.89 29.10
C GLY A 970 22.26 6.18 30.45
N ASN A 971 23.45 5.80 30.91
CA ASN A 971 23.65 5.12 32.18
C ASN A 971 23.16 5.93 33.41
N MET A 972 22.94 7.24 33.27
CA MET A 972 22.31 8.10 34.28
C MET A 972 20.80 7.84 34.44
N TYR A 973 20.19 7.02 33.58
CA TYR A 973 18.74 6.74 33.54
C TYR A 973 18.44 5.25 33.75
N TYR A 974 17.29 4.99 34.37
CA TYR A 974 16.57 3.73 34.16
C TYR A 974 15.83 3.80 32.83
N GLY A 975 15.87 2.73 32.06
CA GLY A 975 15.30 2.72 30.72
C GLY A 975 15.35 1.37 30.04
N VAL A 976 15.04 1.38 28.75
CA VAL A 976 15.06 0.20 27.88
C VAL A 976 16.37 0.16 27.11
N ASN A 977 17.13 -0.93 27.27
CA ASN A 977 18.44 -1.09 26.66
C ASN A 977 18.35 -1.62 25.23
N LEU A 978 19.27 -1.15 24.38
CA LEU A 978 19.54 -1.75 23.08
C LEU A 978 20.04 -3.19 23.29
N LEU A 979 19.38 -4.13 22.61
CA LEU A 979 19.78 -5.52 22.50
C LEU A 979 20.75 -5.70 21.34
N ASP A 980 20.38 -5.20 20.16
CA ASP A 980 21.17 -5.36 18.94
C ASP A 980 20.83 -4.30 17.88
N THR A 981 21.71 -4.10 16.90
CA THR A 981 21.49 -3.29 15.70
C THR A 981 21.75 -4.14 14.45
N ILE A 982 20.70 -4.41 13.68
CA ILE A 982 20.77 -5.27 12.49
C ILE A 982 20.42 -4.44 11.26
N ASN A 983 21.43 -4.14 10.44
CA ASN A 983 21.27 -3.49 9.13
C ASN A 983 20.37 -2.23 9.16
N GLY A 984 20.61 -1.32 10.10
CA GLY A 984 19.86 -0.06 10.26
C GLY A 984 18.65 -0.13 11.19
N VAL A 985 18.22 -1.34 11.58
CA VAL A 985 17.12 -1.56 12.53
C VAL A 985 17.69 -1.74 13.95
N LYS A 986 17.22 -0.93 14.91
CA LYS A 986 17.56 -1.06 16.32
C LYS A 986 16.51 -1.88 17.06
N VAL A 987 16.99 -2.77 17.94
CA VAL A 987 16.14 -3.66 18.72
C VAL A 987 16.41 -3.40 20.18
N PHE A 988 15.39 -2.94 20.91
CA PHE A 988 15.48 -2.74 22.35
C PHE A 988 14.72 -3.83 23.09
N LYS A 989 15.22 -4.22 24.27
CA LYS A 989 14.57 -5.22 25.13
C LYS A 989 14.13 -4.57 26.45
N ILE A 990 12.86 -4.73 26.77
CA ILE A 990 12.28 -4.28 28.04
C ILE A 990 12.58 -5.31 29.13
N ASN A 991 13.35 -4.88 30.14
CA ASN A 991 13.71 -5.69 31.30
C ASN A 991 13.10 -5.15 32.63
N SER A 992 12.38 -4.02 32.59
CA SER A 992 11.79 -3.36 33.75
C SER A 992 10.45 -2.69 33.39
N PRO A 993 9.38 -2.85 34.19
CA PRO A 993 9.33 -3.61 35.45
C PRO A 993 9.47 -5.13 35.24
N THR A 994 9.80 -5.88 36.29
CA THR A 994 9.98 -7.35 36.26
C THR A 994 8.65 -8.12 36.15
N ILE A 995 7.66 -7.58 35.42
CA ILE A 995 6.39 -8.26 35.17
C ILE A 995 6.64 -9.34 34.13
N GLN A 996 6.66 -10.61 34.52
CA GLN A 996 6.75 -11.73 33.57
C GLN A 996 5.33 -12.19 33.23
N LEU A 997 4.99 -12.22 31.94
CA LEU A 997 3.70 -12.76 31.51
C LEU A 997 3.61 -14.26 31.79
N ARG A 998 2.62 -14.64 32.60
CA ARG A 998 2.30 -16.05 32.92
C ARG A 998 1.03 -16.45 32.20
N MET A 999 1.16 -17.37 31.25
CA MET A 999 0.04 -17.79 30.40
C MET A 999 -0.95 -18.69 31.18
N ASN A 1000 -0.43 -19.61 32.00
CA ASN A 1000 -1.22 -20.61 32.71
C ASN A 1000 -0.85 -20.60 34.21
N ASP A 1001 -1.60 -19.81 34.98
CA ASP A 1001 -1.57 -19.86 36.44
C ASP A 1001 -2.99 -20.17 36.95
N ASN A 1002 -3.11 -21.09 37.91
CA ASN A 1002 -4.38 -21.50 38.49
C ASN A 1002 -4.84 -20.52 39.59
N ASN A 1003 -3.93 -19.68 40.11
CA ASN A 1003 -4.21 -18.74 41.19
C ASN A 1003 -4.60 -17.33 40.67
N LYS A 1004 -5.50 -17.25 39.69
CA LYS A 1004 -5.99 -15.96 39.17
C LYS A 1004 -6.97 -15.33 40.16
N LEU A 1005 -6.63 -14.16 40.69
CA LEU A 1005 -7.51 -13.40 41.59
C LEU A 1005 -8.60 -12.62 40.85
N VAL A 1006 -8.41 -12.35 39.56
CA VAL A 1006 -9.38 -11.68 38.70
C VAL A 1006 -9.76 -12.62 37.55
N ASN A 1007 -11.06 -12.72 37.28
CA ASN A 1007 -11.60 -13.41 36.13
C ASN A 1007 -12.33 -12.41 35.22
N ILE A 1008 -11.90 -12.29 33.96
CA ILE A 1008 -12.55 -11.43 32.95
C ILE A 1008 -13.74 -12.20 32.36
N THR A 1009 -14.95 -11.73 32.62
CA THR A 1009 -16.18 -12.39 32.17
C THR A 1009 -16.54 -12.00 30.74
N SER A 1010 -16.32 -10.73 30.37
CA SER A 1010 -16.56 -10.27 29.00
C SER A 1010 -15.78 -8.99 28.68
N VAL A 1011 -15.48 -8.83 27.38
CA VAL A 1011 -14.92 -7.61 26.79
C VAL A 1011 -15.80 -7.26 25.60
N GLU A 1012 -16.47 -6.11 25.67
CA GLU A 1012 -17.42 -5.63 24.69
C GLU A 1012 -16.88 -4.36 24.03
N ILE A 1013 -16.90 -4.31 22.69
CA ILE A 1013 -16.54 -3.13 21.90
C ILE A 1013 -17.76 -2.76 21.04
N TYR A 1014 -18.31 -1.57 21.23
CA TYR A 1014 -19.47 -1.12 20.45
C TYR A 1014 -19.51 0.40 20.31
N LEU A 1015 -20.25 0.88 19.32
CA LEU A 1015 -20.51 2.31 19.13
C LEU A 1015 -21.61 2.74 20.09
N THR A 1016 -21.35 3.73 20.94
CA THR A 1016 -22.36 4.31 21.84
C THR A 1016 -23.18 5.39 21.14
N ASN A 1017 -22.53 6.17 20.28
CA ASN A 1017 -23.14 7.20 19.45
C ASN A 1017 -22.32 7.40 18.15
N ALA A 1018 -22.61 8.44 17.37
CA ALA A 1018 -21.88 8.74 16.12
C ALA A 1018 -20.40 9.10 16.35
N THR A 1019 -20.08 9.57 17.54
CA THR A 1019 -18.81 10.20 17.87
C THR A 1019 -17.90 9.34 18.72
N ASN A 1020 -18.40 8.28 19.35
CA ASN A 1020 -17.65 7.50 20.35
C ASN A 1020 -17.80 5.98 20.15
N VAL A 1021 -16.69 5.29 20.38
CA VAL A 1021 -16.59 3.83 20.52
C VAL A 1021 -16.31 3.54 21.99
N ARG A 1022 -17.11 2.69 22.61
CA ARG A 1022 -16.93 2.25 23.99
C ARG A 1022 -16.29 0.88 24.03
N VAL A 1023 -15.30 0.75 24.91
CA VAL A 1023 -14.75 -0.54 25.34
C VAL A 1023 -15.20 -0.77 26.78
N THR A 1024 -15.94 -1.84 27.03
CA THR A 1024 -16.40 -2.23 28.36
C THR A 1024 -15.80 -3.57 28.74
N ILE A 1025 -15.21 -3.64 29.93
CA ILE A 1025 -14.64 -4.87 30.50
C ILE A 1025 -15.42 -5.19 31.77
N LYS A 1026 -16.00 -6.40 31.81
CA LYS A 1026 -16.64 -6.94 33.01
C LYS A 1026 -15.72 -7.98 33.62
N ALA A 1027 -15.52 -7.89 34.93
CA ALA A 1027 -14.61 -8.75 35.68
C ALA A 1027 -15.19 -9.12 37.04
N ASN A 1028 -14.84 -10.29 37.55
CA ASN A 1028 -15.12 -10.70 38.93
C ASN A 1028 -13.79 -10.94 39.64
N ALA A 1029 -13.61 -10.40 40.84
CA ALA A 1029 -12.35 -10.50 41.57
C ALA A 1029 -12.53 -11.02 42.99
N ALA A 1030 -11.64 -11.92 43.39
CA ALA A 1030 -11.57 -12.46 44.74
C ALA A 1030 -10.90 -11.51 45.74
N ASP A 1031 -10.16 -10.50 45.26
CA ASP A 1031 -9.61 -9.41 46.08
C ASP A 1031 -9.37 -8.17 45.21
N LYS A 1032 -9.00 -7.05 45.83
CA LYS A 1032 -8.59 -5.83 45.12
C LYS A 1032 -7.32 -6.10 44.32
N GLN A 1033 -7.37 -5.83 43.02
CA GLN A 1033 -6.20 -6.01 42.16
C GLN A 1033 -6.16 -4.95 41.06
N LYS A 1034 -4.95 -4.55 40.68
CA LYS A 1034 -4.75 -3.67 39.53
C LYS A 1034 -4.56 -4.50 38.26
N ILE A 1035 -5.25 -4.11 37.19
CA ILE A 1035 -5.10 -4.73 35.86
C ILE A 1035 -4.53 -3.74 34.85
N PHE A 1036 -3.76 -4.28 33.92
CA PHE A 1036 -3.17 -3.61 32.78
C PHE A 1036 -3.84 -4.09 31.51
N ILE A 1037 -4.21 -3.16 30.62
CA ILE A 1037 -4.94 -3.46 29.39
C ILE A 1037 -4.17 -2.84 28.22
N ILE A 1038 -3.76 -3.68 27.28
CA ILE A 1038 -3.16 -3.29 26.01
C ILE A 1038 -4.20 -3.49 24.91
N ILE A 1039 -4.48 -2.41 24.16
CA ILE A 1039 -5.35 -2.43 22.98
C ILE A 1039 -4.47 -2.17 21.75
N GLY A 1040 -4.14 -3.21 21.01
CA GLY A 1040 -3.39 -3.14 19.76
C GLY A 1040 -4.32 -3.04 18.55
N THR A 1041 -4.22 -1.98 17.76
CA THR A 1041 -5.02 -1.81 16.52
C THR A 1041 -4.16 -1.94 15.27
N GLU A 1042 -4.76 -1.75 14.10
CA GLU A 1042 -4.04 -1.59 12.83
C GLU A 1042 -3.34 -0.23 12.65
N ARG A 1043 -3.25 0.63 13.67
CA ARG A 1043 -2.58 1.95 13.54
C ARG A 1043 -1.83 2.43 14.78
N PHE A 1044 -2.26 1.99 15.95
CA PHE A 1044 -1.70 2.43 17.21
C PHE A 1044 -1.99 1.42 18.32
N LEU A 1045 -1.24 1.55 19.40
CA LEU A 1045 -1.46 0.83 20.64
C LEU A 1045 -1.98 1.81 21.70
N GLU A 1046 -3.01 1.42 22.45
CA GLU A 1046 -3.46 2.16 23.61
C GLU A 1046 -3.27 1.37 24.91
N VAL A 1047 -3.00 2.12 25.98
CA VAL A 1047 -2.68 1.55 27.29
C VAL A 1047 -3.62 2.09 28.37
N LEU A 1048 -4.41 1.17 28.93
CA LEU A 1048 -5.34 1.47 30.01
C LEU A 1048 -4.95 0.72 31.28
N THR A 1049 -5.39 1.26 32.41
CA THR A 1049 -5.15 0.73 33.75
C THR A 1049 -6.44 0.85 34.54
N ALA A 1050 -6.84 -0.21 35.23
CA ALA A 1050 -8.01 -0.19 36.10
C ALA A 1050 -7.71 -0.85 37.45
N ASN A 1051 -8.30 -0.31 38.52
CA ASN A 1051 -8.28 -0.95 39.83
C ASN A 1051 -9.61 -1.71 39.99
N ILE A 1052 -9.52 -3.02 40.10
CA ILE A 1052 -10.66 -3.92 40.26
C ILE A 1052 -10.89 -4.11 41.76
N LYS A 1053 -12.13 -3.93 42.22
CA LYS A 1053 -12.54 -4.15 43.63
C LYS A 1053 -12.95 -5.61 43.83
N HIS A 1054 -13.02 -6.07 45.07
CA HIS A 1054 -13.61 -7.37 45.39
C HIS A 1054 -15.05 -7.48 44.84
N GLY A 1055 -15.39 -8.60 44.20
CA GLY A 1055 -16.69 -8.88 43.58
C GLY A 1055 -16.78 -8.48 42.11
N GLN A 1056 -18.00 -8.18 41.64
CA GLN A 1056 -18.26 -7.81 40.25
C GLN A 1056 -17.87 -6.37 39.96
N ASN A 1057 -17.20 -6.16 38.83
CA ASN A 1057 -16.74 -4.87 38.35
C ASN A 1057 -17.10 -4.70 36.88
N GLU A 1058 -17.47 -3.48 36.52
CA GLU A 1058 -17.63 -3.05 35.13
C GLU A 1058 -16.84 -1.75 34.95
N VAL A 1059 -15.92 -1.75 33.99
CA VAL A 1059 -15.10 -0.59 33.67
C VAL A 1059 -15.22 -0.28 32.19
N SER A 1060 -15.46 0.98 31.86
CA SER A 1060 -15.69 1.43 30.49
C SER A 1060 -14.82 2.62 30.12
N TRP A 1061 -14.39 2.65 28.86
CA TRP A 1061 -13.65 3.77 28.26
C TRP A 1061 -14.29 4.18 26.95
N ASP A 1062 -14.50 5.49 26.77
CA ASP A 1062 -15.02 6.06 25.53
C ASP A 1062 -13.89 6.66 24.69
N PHE A 1063 -13.81 6.25 23.43
CA PHE A 1063 -12.85 6.71 22.45
C PHE A 1063 -13.56 7.46 21.34
N LYS A 1064 -13.15 8.70 21.06
CA LYS A 1064 -13.67 9.43 19.89
C LYS A 1064 -13.43 8.64 18.60
N THR A 1065 -14.44 8.52 17.75
CA THR A 1065 -14.39 7.81 16.45
C THR A 1065 -13.30 8.39 15.55
N THR A 1066 -13.13 9.71 15.59
CA THR A 1066 -12.11 10.47 14.89
C THR A 1066 -11.49 11.53 15.81
N LEU A 1067 -10.20 11.85 15.61
CA LEU A 1067 -9.53 12.96 16.30
C LEU A 1067 -9.86 14.31 15.64
N GLU A 1068 -9.42 15.42 16.24
CA GLU A 1068 -9.68 16.79 15.74
C GLU A 1068 -9.22 17.01 14.29
N TYR A 1069 -8.14 16.32 13.87
CA TYR A 1069 -7.65 16.29 12.49
C TYR A 1069 -8.36 15.25 11.59
N ARG A 1070 -9.52 14.72 12.02
CA ARG A 1070 -10.34 13.67 11.40
C ARG A 1070 -9.61 12.36 11.09
N SER A 1071 -8.47 12.12 11.74
CA SER A 1071 -7.79 10.85 11.64
C SER A 1071 -8.60 9.79 12.40
N ILE A 1072 -8.84 8.65 11.75
CA ILE A 1072 -9.60 7.53 12.30
C ILE A 1072 -8.91 7.04 13.58
N TYR A 1073 -9.66 6.96 14.68
CA TYR A 1073 -9.13 6.58 16.00
C TYR A 1073 -9.99 5.50 16.67
N GLY A 1074 -11.09 5.85 17.34
CA GLY A 1074 -11.99 4.88 17.96
C GLY A 1074 -12.57 3.87 16.97
N LEU A 1075 -12.80 4.27 15.71
CA LEU A 1075 -13.23 3.33 14.67
C LEU A 1075 -12.17 2.28 14.33
N CYS A 1076 -10.86 2.55 14.53
CA CYS A 1076 -9.83 1.51 14.41
C CYS A 1076 -10.02 0.43 15.47
N ILE A 1077 -10.34 0.82 16.71
CA ILE A 1077 -10.64 -0.10 17.81
C ILE A 1077 -11.91 -0.91 17.50
N ALA A 1078 -12.97 -0.26 17.03
CA ALA A 1078 -14.22 -0.94 16.67
C ALA A 1078 -14.07 -1.89 15.48
N ASN A 1079 -13.21 -1.55 14.51
CA ASN A 1079 -12.99 -2.38 13.34
C ASN A 1079 -12.18 -3.62 13.69
N MET A 1080 -11.05 -3.42 14.38
CA MET A 1080 -10.14 -4.50 14.72
C MET A 1080 -9.19 -4.13 15.88
N ALA A 1081 -9.25 -4.89 16.98
CA ALA A 1081 -8.43 -4.67 18.16
C ALA A 1081 -7.99 -5.99 18.81
N LYS A 1082 -6.68 -6.14 19.01
CA LYS A 1082 -6.08 -7.14 19.90
C LYS A 1082 -6.16 -6.61 21.33
N ILE A 1083 -6.88 -7.31 22.21
CA ILE A 1083 -6.97 -6.93 23.62
C ILE A 1083 -6.22 -7.96 24.47
N ILE A 1084 -5.24 -7.47 25.21
CA ILE A 1084 -4.42 -8.24 26.15
C ILE A 1084 -4.60 -7.63 27.54
N ILE A 1085 -5.04 -8.43 28.51
CA ILE A 1085 -5.27 -8.01 29.89
C ILE A 1085 -4.46 -8.92 30.82
N TYR A 1086 -3.68 -8.32 31.70
CA TYR A 1086 -2.93 -9.03 32.75
C TYR A 1086 -2.99 -8.27 34.07
N ASP A 1087 -2.80 -8.98 35.18
CA ASP A 1087 -2.75 -8.38 36.51
C ASP A 1087 -1.35 -7.86 36.87
N GLU A 1088 -1.22 -7.25 38.05
CA GLU A 1088 0.06 -6.75 38.56
C GLU A 1088 1.12 -7.82 38.83
N ASN A 1089 0.72 -9.08 38.97
CA ASN A 1089 1.61 -10.22 39.12
C ASN A 1089 2.08 -10.78 37.76
N GLY A 1090 1.54 -10.27 36.65
CA GLY A 1090 1.83 -10.73 35.30
C GLY A 1090 0.97 -11.90 34.83
N ASN A 1091 -0.08 -12.29 35.56
CA ASN A 1091 -0.98 -13.36 35.14
C ASN A 1091 -1.83 -12.88 33.97
N LEU A 1092 -1.82 -13.62 32.86
CA LEU A 1092 -2.65 -13.33 31.71
C LEU A 1092 -4.12 -13.63 32.02
N LEU A 1093 -4.96 -12.61 31.99
CA LEU A 1093 -6.39 -12.69 32.30
C LEU A 1093 -7.25 -12.78 31.05
N TYR A 1094 -6.84 -12.12 29.95
CA TYR A 1094 -7.56 -12.10 28.69
C TYR A 1094 -6.60 -11.88 27.52
N ASP A 1095 -6.77 -12.65 26.44
CA ASP A 1095 -6.01 -12.48 25.21
C ASP A 1095 -6.87 -12.88 24.00
N LYS A 1096 -7.44 -11.90 23.30
CA LYS A 1096 -8.29 -12.17 22.13
C LYS A 1096 -8.22 -11.07 21.08
N MET A 1097 -8.33 -11.50 19.82
CA MET A 1097 -8.54 -10.62 18.70
C MET A 1097 -10.04 -10.32 18.54
N HIS A 1098 -10.41 -9.05 18.62
CA HIS A 1098 -11.74 -8.56 18.29
C HIS A 1098 -11.74 -8.00 16.88
N SER A 1099 -12.68 -8.45 16.06
CA SER A 1099 -12.95 -7.90 14.74
C SER A 1099 -14.44 -7.74 14.60
N ILE A 1100 -14.88 -6.75 13.82
CA ILE A 1100 -16.30 -6.51 13.60
C ILE A 1100 -16.98 -7.63 12.81
N PHE A 1101 -16.22 -8.34 11.97
CA PHE A 1101 -16.69 -9.46 11.19
C PHE A 1101 -15.54 -10.44 10.97
N THR A 1102 -15.85 -11.73 11.02
CA THR A 1102 -14.90 -12.81 10.80
C THR A 1102 -15.50 -13.80 9.80
N LEU A 1103 -14.76 -14.12 8.74
CA LEU A 1103 -15.17 -15.16 7.81
C LEU A 1103 -14.70 -16.51 8.35
N SER A 1104 -15.54 -17.12 9.19
CA SER A 1104 -15.39 -18.48 9.74
C SER A 1104 -16.76 -19.12 9.98
N GLY A 1105 -16.79 -20.42 10.31
CA GLY A 1105 -18.03 -21.14 10.67
C GLY A 1105 -19.17 -21.02 9.65
N ILE A 1106 -20.32 -20.53 10.09
CA ILE A 1106 -21.54 -20.46 9.27
C ILE A 1106 -21.41 -19.49 8.08
N TYR A 1107 -20.69 -18.39 8.24
CA TYR A 1107 -20.45 -17.43 7.15
C TYR A 1107 -19.56 -18.03 6.06
N LEU A 1108 -18.57 -18.83 6.46
CA LEU A 1108 -17.71 -19.56 5.54
C LEU A 1108 -18.51 -20.63 4.76
N LEU A 1109 -19.43 -21.34 5.42
CA LEU A 1109 -20.33 -22.28 4.75
C LEU A 1109 -21.24 -21.58 3.73
N SER A 1110 -21.86 -20.47 4.11
CA SER A 1110 -22.69 -19.66 3.20
C SER A 1110 -21.90 -19.14 1.99
N TRP A 1111 -20.65 -18.70 2.22
CA TRP A 1111 -19.72 -18.29 1.18
C TRP A 1111 -19.43 -19.41 0.18
N ILE A 1112 -19.12 -20.61 0.68
CA ILE A 1112 -18.86 -21.80 -0.13
C ILE A 1112 -20.08 -22.17 -0.97
N LEU A 1113 -21.28 -22.23 -0.37
CA LEU A 1113 -22.51 -22.56 -1.09
C LEU A 1113 -22.82 -21.56 -2.21
N THR A 1114 -22.56 -20.27 -1.96
CA THR A 1114 -22.75 -19.21 -2.96
C THR A 1114 -21.80 -19.38 -4.14
N LEU A 1115 -20.52 -19.65 -3.89
CA LEU A 1115 -19.54 -19.90 -4.95
C LEU A 1115 -19.83 -21.19 -5.72
N LEU A 1116 -20.26 -22.26 -5.04
CA LEU A 1116 -20.69 -23.50 -5.70
C LEU A 1116 -21.89 -23.26 -6.61
N LEU A 1117 -22.90 -22.50 -6.16
CA LEU A 1117 -24.03 -22.11 -7.00
C LEU A 1117 -23.57 -21.33 -8.24
N PHE A 1118 -22.63 -20.40 -8.10
CA PHE A 1118 -22.08 -19.65 -9.23
C PHE A 1118 -21.33 -20.57 -10.21
N THR A 1119 -20.49 -21.48 -9.72
CA THR A 1119 -19.80 -22.45 -10.59
C THR A 1119 -20.80 -23.33 -11.35
N PHE A 1120 -21.82 -23.84 -10.67
CA PHE A 1120 -22.87 -24.65 -11.29
C PHE A 1120 -23.62 -23.86 -12.37
N LEU A 1121 -23.99 -22.61 -12.08
CA LEU A 1121 -24.68 -21.74 -13.01
C LEU A 1121 -23.82 -21.46 -14.25
N ILE A 1122 -22.54 -21.13 -14.08
CA ILE A 1122 -21.59 -20.91 -15.20
C ILE A 1122 -21.49 -22.15 -16.08
N LEU A 1123 -21.35 -23.34 -15.49
CA LEU A 1123 -21.28 -24.60 -16.23
C LEU A 1123 -22.58 -24.94 -16.97
N PHE A 1124 -23.72 -24.72 -16.31
CA PHE A 1124 -25.03 -24.94 -16.90
C PHE A 1124 -25.24 -24.03 -18.12
N LEU A 1125 -24.85 -22.76 -18.02
CA LEU A 1125 -24.94 -21.81 -19.13
C LEU A 1125 -23.96 -22.14 -20.26
N ASN A 1126 -22.74 -22.56 -19.92
CA ASN A 1126 -21.75 -22.99 -20.91
C ASN A 1126 -22.19 -24.25 -21.68
N ARG A 1127 -23.05 -25.09 -21.09
CA ARG A 1127 -23.67 -26.23 -21.79
C ARG A 1127 -24.66 -25.79 -22.88
N MET A 1128 -25.24 -24.60 -22.77
CA MET A 1128 -26.13 -24.02 -23.78
C MET A 1128 -25.38 -23.33 -24.92
N PHE A 1129 -24.04 -23.21 -24.83
CA PHE A 1129 -23.15 -22.59 -25.81
C PHE A 1129 -22.52 -23.58 -26.78
#